data_AF-A0A0Q5UA20-F1
#
_entry.id   AF-A0A0Q5UA20-F1
#
_cell.length_a   1.000
_cell.length_b   1.000
_cell.length_c   1.000
_cell.angle_alpha   90.00
_cell.angle_beta   90.00
_cell.angle_gamma   90.00
#
_symmetry.space_group_name_H-M   'P 1'
#
loop_
_entity.id
_entity.type
_entity.pdbx_description
1 polymer ?
#
loop_
_entity_poly.entity_id
_entity_poly.type
_entity_poly.pdbx_seq_one_letter_code
_entity_poly.pdbx_strand_id
1 'polypeptide(L)'
;MKFVWICFISISFCLKIKAATFTVLNNSNAGMGSLRQAILDANANGTAGTDNIIFNITGVIADDVTISLTEELPVLSSNLVIDATTQPSSFFGNASIKIKLVRASSAFYSGLVIDGIENVEVYGIYFSNFISQTGIPADERKAGIFLKNAMHIIIGAPNRQNCFGGNYTSIISPTTPSNLDDITVSANIIGLDPTGLTIVGNVVGIDLSYLKNSMIGGPNASFGNLVSGNINAVSLGGLSGNINVSFNIIGLDATKTKSFPAELATGIFANGQNAKIIIADNCIASQQKGIMLDNVKSGYQIKRNNIGTALSSQNFGNNKFGIELYNCGAGVVGGSLISDQNIIAYNEQAIQVDFSYPVSILKNSVYCNKKSAIEFKDLPDGKTISQSKIDLITANSASGVYLPNSIIELFYDDECPDCQGKNWVATLQTDANGAWQYNGPLSGGLTSTGTNPDGATSGFSKPLISEASKKIFDVFCGASNGSITNLTISDASVFNWYNAANEQVGNAKDLVNVPAGIYYLKASQPGGCDVLSANYTIKNINISYKVKTSNTLPASCNEKNGAISIISYETEKPTNFSWTDENGNIVGNSENLSNVFAGNYTLIASNGNGCTNIAGTFTVGLTELPIINLGKMQQSISCDGKTVSATGIEIVGNTAPYAFSWMNTSGEHVYQGLNIQGVKPGKYTLMVTDKFSCVVSTESIDFTQLQNSVLQVPNSITPNGDGINDTWKIAGATNYPAGEFSIFNRNGDKIFYSKGYAKEFDGTDNGKPLNVGVYYYLIDLKNDCGKLSGSLTILK
;
A
#
# COMPACT_ATOMS: atom_id res chain seq x y z
N MET A 1 -69.31 -8.61 101.04
CA MET A 1 -69.48 -9.00 99.63
C MET A 1 -68.12 -8.83 98.96
N LYS A 2 -67.49 -9.94 98.56
CA LYS A 2 -66.17 -10.01 97.91
C LYS A 2 -66.25 -9.43 96.49
N PHE A 3 -65.24 -8.72 96.02
CA PHE A 3 -64.70 -8.95 94.67
C PHE A 3 -63.20 -8.62 94.63
N VAL A 4 -62.47 -9.60 94.13
CA VAL A 4 -61.02 -9.77 94.15
C VAL A 4 -60.38 -8.95 93.03
N TRP A 5 -59.31 -8.23 93.35
CA TRP A 5 -58.43 -7.58 92.38
C TRP A 5 -57.46 -8.64 91.83
N ILE A 6 -57.66 -9.07 90.58
CA ILE A 6 -56.71 -9.94 89.87
C ILE A 6 -55.72 -9.03 89.15
N CYS A 7 -54.51 -8.95 89.71
CA CYS A 7 -53.35 -8.36 89.07
C CYS A 7 -52.86 -9.36 87.99
N PHE A 8 -53.10 -9.06 86.71
CA PHE A 8 -52.45 -9.79 85.62
C PHE A 8 -50.98 -9.36 85.57
N ILE A 9 -50.11 -10.17 86.19
CA ILE A 9 -48.67 -10.16 85.93
C ILE A 9 -48.51 -10.62 84.49
N SER A 10 -48.34 -9.67 83.56
CA SER A 10 -47.81 -9.96 82.24
C SER A 10 -46.37 -10.42 82.45
N ILE A 11 -46.15 -11.73 82.41
CA ILE A 11 -44.82 -12.32 82.29
C ILE A 11 -44.32 -11.90 80.91
N SER A 12 -43.67 -10.75 80.86
CA SER A 12 -42.83 -10.34 79.75
C SER A 12 -41.69 -11.35 79.73
N PHE A 13 -41.82 -12.39 78.89
CA PHE A 13 -40.70 -13.24 78.53
C PHE A 13 -39.68 -12.32 77.87
N CYS A 14 -38.73 -11.85 78.67
CA CYS A 14 -37.52 -11.20 78.22
C CYS A 14 -36.70 -12.27 77.48
N LEU A 15 -37.07 -12.52 76.21
CA LEU A 15 -36.26 -13.27 75.26
C LEU A 15 -34.93 -12.53 75.16
N LYS A 16 -33.90 -13.11 75.77
CA LYS A 16 -32.54 -12.57 75.72
C LYS A 16 -32.06 -12.60 74.27
N ILE A 17 -32.14 -11.43 73.66
CA ILE A 17 -31.42 -10.96 72.48
C ILE A 17 -29.94 -11.40 72.57
N LYS A 18 -29.45 -12.22 71.64
CA LYS A 18 -28.05 -12.63 71.58
C LYS A 18 -27.57 -12.92 70.16
N ALA A 19 -26.38 -12.41 69.85
CA ALA A 19 -25.51 -12.96 68.82
C ALA A 19 -25.31 -14.47 69.05
N ALA A 20 -25.46 -15.27 68.00
CA ALA A 20 -25.31 -16.72 68.00
C ALA A 20 -24.22 -17.17 67.03
N THR A 21 -23.78 -18.43 67.21
CA THR A 21 -22.83 -19.09 66.31
C THR A 21 -23.46 -20.37 65.78
N PHE A 22 -23.51 -20.49 64.46
CA PHE A 22 -24.02 -21.65 63.74
C PHE A 22 -22.86 -22.34 63.01
N THR A 23 -22.63 -23.62 63.30
CA THR A 23 -21.49 -24.36 62.75
C THR A 23 -21.92 -25.27 61.61
N VAL A 24 -21.30 -25.10 60.45
CA VAL A 24 -21.39 -26.01 59.31
C VAL A 24 -20.47 -27.21 59.55
N LEU A 25 -21.04 -28.42 59.55
CA LEU A 25 -20.37 -29.67 59.93
C LEU A 25 -20.23 -30.66 58.77
N ASN A 26 -20.97 -30.47 57.69
CA ASN A 26 -20.90 -31.32 56.50
C ASN A 26 -21.05 -30.52 55.21
N ASN A 27 -20.73 -31.16 54.08
CA ASN A 27 -20.78 -30.57 52.75
C ASN A 27 -22.09 -30.84 51.99
N SER A 28 -23.15 -31.30 52.67
CA SER A 28 -24.44 -31.61 52.04
C SER A 28 -25.16 -30.34 51.59
N ASN A 29 -25.96 -30.43 50.50
CA ASN A 29 -26.76 -29.30 50.00
C ASN A 29 -27.78 -28.76 51.02
N ALA A 30 -28.33 -29.64 51.87
CA ALA A 30 -29.37 -29.34 52.83
C ALA A 30 -29.34 -30.31 54.02
N GLY A 31 -30.13 -30.02 55.06
CA GLY A 31 -30.25 -30.84 56.27
C GLY A 31 -29.33 -30.39 57.41
N MET A 32 -29.45 -31.05 58.56
CA MET A 32 -28.71 -30.69 59.77
C MET A 32 -27.19 -30.65 59.52
N GLY A 33 -26.54 -29.58 59.99
CA GLY A 33 -25.10 -29.37 59.82
C GLY A 33 -24.67 -28.88 58.44
N SER A 34 -25.59 -28.68 57.49
CA SER A 34 -25.28 -28.04 56.20
C SER A 34 -25.21 -26.51 56.31
N LEU A 35 -24.56 -25.86 55.33
CA LEU A 35 -24.57 -24.39 55.21
C LEU A 35 -25.99 -23.83 55.07
N ARG A 36 -26.84 -24.50 54.30
CA ARG A 36 -28.26 -24.11 54.14
C ARG A 36 -28.98 -24.05 55.47
N GLN A 37 -28.81 -25.06 56.32
CA GLN A 37 -29.45 -25.07 57.63
C GLN A 37 -28.88 -23.99 58.55
N ALA A 38 -27.55 -23.77 58.54
CA ALA A 38 -26.94 -22.68 59.31
C ALA A 38 -27.48 -21.29 58.92
N ILE A 39 -27.73 -21.05 57.63
CA ILE A 39 -28.38 -19.82 57.15
C ILE A 39 -29.82 -19.73 57.64
N LEU A 40 -30.60 -20.80 57.54
CA LEU A 40 -31.98 -20.81 58.04
C LEU A 40 -32.06 -20.55 59.55
N ASP A 41 -31.14 -21.13 60.32
CA ASP A 41 -31.07 -20.96 61.77
C ASP A 41 -30.66 -19.54 62.15
N ALA A 42 -29.69 -18.93 61.45
CA ALA A 42 -29.32 -17.53 61.63
C ALA A 42 -30.48 -16.59 61.30
N ASN A 43 -31.15 -16.81 60.16
CA ASN A 43 -32.32 -16.03 59.76
C ASN A 43 -33.45 -16.12 60.80
N ALA A 44 -33.61 -17.26 61.48
CA ALA A 44 -34.61 -17.48 62.52
C ALA A 44 -34.22 -16.87 63.89
N ASN A 45 -32.92 -16.67 64.15
CA ASN A 45 -32.42 -16.08 65.41
C ASN A 45 -32.68 -14.57 65.50
N GLY A 46 -32.85 -13.91 64.35
CA GLY A 46 -33.19 -12.49 64.24
C GLY A 46 -31.96 -11.57 64.16
N THR A 47 -32.20 -10.27 63.98
CA THR A 47 -31.16 -9.31 63.56
C THR A 47 -30.68 -8.38 64.68
N ALA A 48 -30.95 -8.68 65.95
CA ALA A 48 -30.63 -7.75 67.04
C ALA A 48 -29.15 -7.81 67.49
N GLY A 49 -28.39 -8.84 67.09
CA GLY A 49 -26.95 -8.96 67.28
C GLY A 49 -26.31 -9.62 66.05
N THR A 50 -24.98 -9.59 65.98
CA THR A 50 -24.24 -10.17 64.84
C THR A 50 -24.09 -11.68 64.98
N ASP A 51 -24.78 -12.44 64.14
CA ASP A 51 -24.65 -13.89 64.08
C ASP A 51 -23.42 -14.31 63.28
N ASN A 52 -22.87 -15.48 63.61
CA ASN A 52 -21.66 -16.01 62.99
C ASN A 52 -21.93 -17.41 62.43
N ILE A 53 -21.76 -17.59 61.13
CA ILE A 53 -21.71 -18.90 60.48
C ILE A 53 -20.24 -19.29 60.33
N ILE A 54 -19.85 -20.36 61.01
CA ILE A 54 -18.48 -20.90 61.02
C ILE A 54 -18.46 -22.32 60.47
N PHE A 55 -17.29 -22.83 60.09
CA PHE A 55 -17.13 -24.10 59.41
C PHE A 55 -16.20 -25.02 60.19
N ASN A 56 -16.60 -26.29 60.32
CA ASN A 56 -15.82 -27.36 60.91
C ASN A 56 -16.18 -28.70 60.26
N ILE A 57 -16.11 -28.74 58.93
CA ILE A 57 -16.37 -29.94 58.13
C ILE A 57 -15.20 -30.90 58.31
N THR A 58 -15.48 -32.16 58.66
CA THR A 58 -14.44 -33.19 58.70
C THR A 58 -14.06 -33.58 57.29
N GLY A 59 -12.85 -33.24 56.86
CA GLY A 59 -12.36 -33.53 55.51
C GLY A 59 -10.85 -33.74 55.47
N VAL A 60 -10.41 -34.60 54.55
CA VAL A 60 -9.00 -34.93 54.28
C VAL A 60 -8.56 -34.54 52.87
N ILE A 61 -9.52 -34.25 51.97
CA ILE A 61 -9.28 -33.75 50.62
C ILE A 61 -10.20 -32.57 50.27
N ALA A 62 -9.92 -31.88 49.16
CA ALA A 62 -10.69 -30.71 48.72
C ALA A 62 -12.18 -30.99 48.48
N ASP A 63 -12.53 -32.20 48.00
CA ASP A 63 -13.91 -32.58 47.73
C ASP A 63 -14.75 -32.68 49.02
N ASP A 64 -14.12 -33.08 50.14
CA ASP A 64 -14.80 -33.19 51.44
C ASP A 64 -15.29 -31.83 51.96
N VAL A 65 -14.61 -30.74 51.58
CA VAL A 65 -14.96 -29.36 51.96
C VAL A 65 -15.60 -28.58 50.80
N THR A 66 -16.03 -29.29 49.75
CA THR A 66 -16.75 -28.72 48.61
C THR A 66 -18.25 -28.93 48.78
N ILE A 67 -18.99 -27.83 48.98
CA ILE A 67 -20.44 -27.81 49.09
C ILE A 67 -21.04 -27.68 47.69
N SER A 68 -21.62 -28.78 47.21
CA SER A 68 -22.29 -28.84 45.90
C SER A 68 -23.76 -28.46 46.03
N LEU A 69 -24.10 -27.24 45.62
CA LEU A 69 -25.47 -26.74 45.65
C LEU A 69 -26.26 -27.30 44.47
N THR A 70 -27.47 -27.80 44.73
CA THR A 70 -28.41 -28.24 43.68
C THR A 70 -29.60 -27.29 43.48
N GLU A 71 -29.76 -26.34 44.41
CA GLU A 71 -30.78 -25.29 44.42
C GLU A 71 -30.21 -24.03 45.12
N GLU A 72 -30.87 -22.88 44.93
CA GLU A 72 -30.45 -21.59 45.52
C GLU A 72 -30.44 -21.63 47.06
N LEU A 73 -29.44 -21.01 47.70
CA LEU A 73 -29.44 -20.86 49.16
C LEU A 73 -30.49 -19.81 49.61
N PRO A 74 -31.01 -19.90 50.84
CA PRO A 74 -31.91 -18.87 51.37
C PRO A 74 -31.24 -17.50 51.37
N VAL A 75 -32.02 -16.44 51.12
CA VAL A 75 -31.56 -15.04 51.28
C VAL A 75 -31.05 -14.84 52.71
N LEU A 76 -29.92 -14.14 52.85
CA LEU A 76 -29.30 -13.89 54.15
C LEU A 76 -30.12 -12.89 54.99
N SER A 77 -29.90 -12.86 56.30
CA SER A 77 -30.42 -11.83 57.22
C SER A 77 -29.36 -10.78 57.57
N SER A 78 -29.79 -9.60 58.02
CA SER A 78 -28.89 -8.55 58.51
C SER A 78 -28.08 -8.99 59.74
N ASN A 79 -26.94 -8.32 59.97
CA ASN A 79 -26.03 -8.58 61.10
C ASN A 79 -25.50 -10.01 61.08
N LEU A 80 -24.81 -10.40 60.01
CA LEU A 80 -24.35 -11.76 59.79
C LEU A 80 -22.91 -11.80 59.28
N VAL A 81 -22.08 -12.64 59.89
CA VAL A 81 -20.73 -12.96 59.41
C VAL A 81 -20.71 -14.41 58.95
N ILE A 82 -20.36 -14.65 57.68
CA ILE A 82 -20.06 -15.99 57.16
C ILE A 82 -18.54 -16.11 57.03
N ASP A 83 -17.91 -16.87 57.93
CA ASP A 83 -16.46 -16.99 58.00
C ASP A 83 -15.99 -18.43 57.76
N ALA A 84 -15.73 -18.76 56.49
CA ALA A 84 -15.16 -20.04 56.10
C ALA A 84 -13.68 -20.19 56.46
N THR A 85 -12.99 -19.13 56.87
CA THR A 85 -11.59 -19.23 57.33
C THR A 85 -11.46 -19.99 58.65
N THR A 86 -12.57 -20.14 59.37
CA THR A 86 -12.68 -20.96 60.59
C THR A 86 -12.53 -22.47 60.35
N GLN A 87 -12.74 -22.93 59.11
CA GLN A 87 -12.48 -24.32 58.73
C GLN A 87 -11.04 -24.71 59.12
N PRO A 88 -10.80 -25.80 59.87
CA PRO A 88 -9.44 -26.11 60.32
C PRO A 88 -8.46 -26.43 59.19
N SER A 89 -8.94 -27.14 58.17
CA SER A 89 -8.12 -27.62 57.04
C SER A 89 -8.09 -26.63 55.87
N SER A 90 -6.99 -26.61 55.11
CA SER A 90 -6.86 -25.85 53.86
C SER A 90 -6.41 -26.80 52.75
N PHE A 91 -7.21 -26.89 51.68
CA PHE A 91 -6.99 -27.81 50.56
C PHE A 91 -6.85 -27.11 49.20
N PHE A 92 -7.04 -25.79 49.14
CA PHE A 92 -7.09 -25.04 47.89
C PHE A 92 -5.79 -24.30 47.55
N GLY A 93 -4.67 -24.60 48.23
CA GLY A 93 -3.40 -23.92 47.99
C GLY A 93 -3.34 -22.47 48.49
N ASN A 94 -4.33 -22.06 49.29
CA ASN A 94 -4.39 -20.76 49.95
C ASN A 94 -4.86 -20.93 51.39
N ALA A 95 -4.19 -20.29 52.35
CA ALA A 95 -4.46 -20.47 53.77
C ALA A 95 -5.83 -19.91 54.21
N SER A 96 -6.37 -18.91 53.52
CA SER A 96 -7.63 -18.25 53.87
C SER A 96 -8.84 -18.87 53.17
N ILE A 97 -8.65 -19.38 51.95
CA ILE A 97 -9.73 -19.97 51.15
C ILE A 97 -9.84 -21.45 51.50
N LYS A 98 -10.91 -21.82 52.21
CA LYS A 98 -11.00 -23.15 52.84
C LYS A 98 -12.27 -23.93 52.54
N ILE A 99 -13.32 -23.28 52.04
CA ILE A 99 -14.57 -23.92 51.61
C ILE A 99 -14.81 -23.58 50.15
N LYS A 100 -15.17 -24.58 49.34
CA LYS A 100 -15.64 -24.32 47.96
C LYS A 100 -17.15 -24.44 47.91
N LEU A 101 -17.81 -23.42 47.36
CA LEU A 101 -19.22 -23.43 47.05
C LEU A 101 -19.37 -23.54 45.53
N VAL A 102 -20.02 -24.60 45.04
CA VAL A 102 -20.13 -24.88 43.61
C VAL A 102 -21.58 -25.12 43.20
N ARG A 103 -21.99 -24.51 42.09
CA ARG A 103 -23.28 -24.84 41.45
C ARG A 103 -23.20 -26.21 40.78
N ALA A 104 -24.00 -27.16 41.21
CA ALA A 104 -24.06 -28.53 40.71
C ALA A 104 -25.42 -28.89 40.07
N SER A 105 -26.19 -27.87 39.66
CA SER A 105 -27.51 -27.99 39.04
C SER A 105 -27.50 -27.57 37.58
N SER A 106 -28.57 -27.87 36.83
CA SER A 106 -28.84 -27.23 35.53
C SER A 106 -29.54 -25.87 35.69
N ALA A 107 -30.22 -25.63 36.82
CA ALA A 107 -30.87 -24.35 37.10
C ALA A 107 -29.84 -23.23 37.38
N PHE A 108 -30.19 -22.00 37.01
CA PHE A 108 -29.36 -20.82 37.23
C PHE A 108 -29.78 -20.10 38.51
N TYR A 109 -28.86 -19.97 39.45
CA TYR A 109 -29.04 -19.24 40.72
C TYR A 109 -27.69 -18.69 41.19
N SER A 110 -27.75 -17.73 42.12
CA SER A 110 -26.55 -17.16 42.71
C SER A 110 -26.05 -17.99 43.89
N GLY A 111 -24.78 -17.87 44.24
CA GLY A 111 -24.20 -18.58 45.39
C GLY A 111 -24.76 -18.08 46.71
N LEU A 112 -24.59 -16.78 46.99
CA LEU A 112 -25.24 -16.09 48.11
C LEU A 112 -26.09 -14.93 47.60
N VAL A 113 -27.20 -14.68 48.27
CA VAL A 113 -28.14 -13.59 47.95
C VAL A 113 -28.27 -12.67 49.15
N ILE A 114 -27.86 -11.41 48.96
CA ILE A 114 -27.96 -10.31 49.92
C ILE A 114 -28.95 -9.30 49.31
N ASP A 115 -30.21 -9.36 49.74
CA ASP A 115 -31.29 -8.50 49.22
C ASP A 115 -32.07 -7.85 50.37
N GLY A 116 -32.00 -6.52 50.48
CA GLY A 116 -32.79 -5.77 51.47
C GLY A 116 -32.27 -5.86 52.91
N ILE A 117 -30.97 -6.09 53.10
CA ILE A 117 -30.34 -6.34 54.40
C ILE A 117 -29.07 -5.51 54.60
N GLU A 118 -28.56 -5.47 55.83
CA GLU A 118 -27.35 -4.71 56.17
C GLU A 118 -26.40 -5.45 57.12
N ASN A 119 -25.15 -4.96 57.22
CA ASN A 119 -24.12 -5.48 58.12
C ASN A 119 -23.82 -6.97 57.88
N VAL A 120 -23.42 -7.30 56.65
CA VAL A 120 -23.07 -8.67 56.26
C VAL A 120 -21.61 -8.75 55.86
N GLU A 121 -20.90 -9.74 56.40
CA GLU A 121 -19.50 -10.01 56.07
C GLU A 121 -19.33 -11.44 55.52
N VAL A 122 -18.54 -11.62 54.45
CA VAL A 122 -18.31 -12.92 53.80
C VAL A 122 -16.82 -13.17 53.57
N TYR A 123 -16.30 -14.30 54.09
CA TYR A 123 -14.88 -14.63 54.08
C TYR A 123 -14.57 -16.10 53.77
N GLY A 124 -13.43 -16.35 53.11
CA GLY A 124 -12.80 -17.68 53.01
C GLY A 124 -13.45 -18.66 52.03
N ILE A 125 -14.36 -18.21 51.16
CA ILE A 125 -15.12 -19.06 50.25
C ILE A 125 -14.56 -18.99 48.83
N TYR A 126 -14.42 -20.15 48.18
CA TYR A 126 -14.21 -20.27 46.73
C TYR A 126 -15.55 -20.50 46.02
N PHE A 127 -16.07 -19.47 45.35
CA PHE A 127 -17.28 -19.53 44.53
C PHE A 127 -16.97 -20.00 43.11
N SER A 128 -17.62 -21.07 42.67
CA SER A 128 -17.37 -21.66 41.36
C SER A 128 -18.63 -22.14 40.62
N ASN A 129 -18.59 -22.05 39.29
CA ASN A 129 -19.64 -22.51 38.38
C ASN A 129 -21.00 -21.79 38.52
N PHE A 130 -21.06 -20.62 39.17
CA PHE A 130 -22.26 -19.78 39.23
C PHE A 130 -22.46 -19.01 37.91
N ILE A 131 -22.78 -19.78 36.87
CA ILE A 131 -23.08 -19.27 35.54
C ILE A 131 -24.51 -18.72 35.45
N SER A 132 -24.78 -17.95 34.40
CA SER A 132 -26.08 -17.37 34.12
C SER A 132 -26.56 -17.77 32.73
N GLN A 133 -27.87 -17.69 32.50
CA GLN A 133 -28.45 -17.96 31.19
C GLN A 133 -27.96 -16.92 30.18
N THR A 134 -27.71 -17.34 28.95
CA THR A 134 -27.36 -16.43 27.86
C THR A 134 -28.59 -15.70 27.35
N GLY A 135 -28.45 -14.42 26.99
CA GLY A 135 -29.51 -13.62 26.37
C GLY A 135 -30.61 -13.10 27.29
N ILE A 136 -30.49 -13.26 28.61
CA ILE A 136 -31.43 -12.67 29.59
C ILE A 136 -31.06 -11.21 29.93
N PRO A 137 -32.02 -10.40 30.41
CA PRO A 137 -31.76 -9.05 30.92
C PRO A 137 -30.66 -9.03 31.99
N ALA A 138 -29.94 -7.91 32.09
CA ALA A 138 -28.84 -7.77 33.06
C ALA A 138 -29.31 -8.00 34.51
N ASP A 139 -30.53 -7.57 34.85
CA ASP A 139 -31.13 -7.68 36.18
C ASP A 139 -31.45 -9.12 36.61
N GLU A 140 -31.57 -10.04 35.65
CA GLU A 140 -31.88 -11.45 35.93
C GLU A 140 -30.62 -12.32 36.07
N ARG A 141 -29.44 -11.75 35.79
CA ARG A 141 -28.16 -12.48 35.78
C ARG A 141 -27.76 -12.95 37.18
N LYS A 142 -26.96 -14.01 37.21
CA LYS A 142 -26.53 -14.72 38.42
C LYS A 142 -25.02 -14.60 38.63
N ALA A 143 -24.59 -14.78 39.87
CA ALA A 143 -23.19 -14.60 40.26
C ALA A 143 -22.81 -15.47 41.47
N GLY A 144 -21.53 -15.45 41.84
CA GLY A 144 -21.10 -15.99 43.13
C GLY A 144 -21.85 -15.32 44.30
N ILE A 145 -21.93 -13.99 44.28
CA ILE A 145 -22.70 -13.19 45.25
C ILE A 145 -23.60 -12.20 44.50
N PHE A 146 -24.88 -12.16 44.86
CA PHE A 146 -25.85 -11.20 44.35
C PHE A 146 -26.18 -10.16 45.43
N LEU A 147 -26.11 -8.87 45.06
CA LEU A 147 -26.40 -7.74 45.94
C LEU A 147 -27.58 -6.92 45.40
N LYS A 148 -28.52 -6.58 46.27
CA LYS A 148 -29.61 -5.62 45.97
C LYS A 148 -30.07 -4.96 47.27
N ASN A 149 -30.30 -3.65 47.24
CA ASN A 149 -30.82 -2.91 48.41
C ASN A 149 -30.06 -3.24 49.72
N ALA A 150 -28.73 -3.25 49.66
CA ALA A 150 -27.86 -3.74 50.72
C ALA A 150 -26.98 -2.61 51.27
N MET A 151 -26.69 -2.63 52.57
CA MET A 151 -25.86 -1.61 53.22
C MET A 151 -24.80 -2.22 54.14
N HIS A 152 -23.63 -1.58 54.25
CA HIS A 152 -22.55 -2.04 55.14
C HIS A 152 -22.16 -3.50 54.87
N ILE A 153 -21.75 -3.80 53.64
CA ILE A 153 -21.42 -5.16 53.21
C ILE A 153 -19.92 -5.28 52.99
N ILE A 154 -19.28 -6.27 53.60
CA ILE A 154 -17.85 -6.55 53.44
C ILE A 154 -17.67 -7.92 52.77
N ILE A 155 -17.07 -7.92 51.59
CA ILE A 155 -16.75 -9.15 50.85
C ILE A 155 -15.23 -9.24 50.77
N GLY A 156 -14.67 -10.12 51.60
CA GLY A 156 -13.24 -10.35 51.70
C GLY A 156 -12.52 -9.32 52.56
N ALA A 157 -11.42 -9.76 53.17
CA ALA A 157 -10.50 -8.94 53.96
C ALA A 157 -9.09 -9.55 53.94
N PRO A 158 -8.03 -8.82 54.31
CA PRO A 158 -6.68 -9.37 54.43
C PRO A 158 -6.65 -10.63 55.30
N ASN A 159 -5.98 -11.69 54.84
CA ASN A 159 -5.94 -13.02 55.47
C ASN A 159 -7.31 -13.71 55.63
N ARG A 160 -8.33 -13.18 54.96
CA ARG A 160 -9.71 -13.70 54.93
C ARG A 160 -10.31 -13.55 53.52
N GLN A 161 -9.47 -13.81 52.51
CA GLN A 161 -9.82 -13.62 51.10
C GLN A 161 -10.91 -14.60 50.64
N ASN A 162 -11.81 -14.17 49.76
CA ASN A 162 -12.60 -15.10 48.94
C ASN A 162 -11.93 -15.32 47.58
N CYS A 163 -12.34 -16.38 46.88
CA CYS A 163 -11.98 -16.62 45.49
C CYS A 163 -13.21 -16.82 44.61
N PHE A 164 -13.15 -16.34 43.38
CA PHE A 164 -14.24 -16.44 42.41
C PHE A 164 -13.70 -16.89 41.06
N GLY A 165 -14.06 -18.10 40.61
CA GLY A 165 -13.59 -18.65 39.35
C GLY A 165 -14.61 -19.57 38.68
N GLY A 166 -14.82 -19.37 37.39
CA GLY A 166 -15.76 -20.13 36.56
C GLY A 166 -17.20 -19.64 36.69
N ASN A 167 -17.41 -18.39 37.09
CA ASN A 167 -18.74 -17.79 37.26
C ASN A 167 -19.11 -16.93 36.06
N TYR A 168 -20.39 -16.56 35.94
CA TYR A 168 -20.76 -15.48 35.04
C TYR A 168 -20.18 -14.15 35.57
N THR A 169 -20.58 -13.75 36.77
CA THR A 169 -19.96 -12.64 37.50
C THR A 169 -19.54 -13.10 38.90
N SER A 170 -18.48 -12.52 39.48
CA SER A 170 -18.11 -12.81 40.88
C SER A 170 -19.13 -12.20 41.85
N ILE A 171 -19.36 -10.90 41.71
CA ILE A 171 -20.31 -10.12 42.52
C ILE A 171 -21.12 -9.26 41.57
N ILE A 172 -22.45 -9.37 41.63
CA ILE A 172 -23.35 -8.65 40.73
C ILE A 172 -24.42 -7.87 41.50
N SER A 173 -24.84 -6.74 40.95
CA SER A 173 -26.09 -6.07 41.31
C SER A 173 -26.93 -5.74 40.07
N PRO A 174 -28.25 -5.56 40.21
CA PRO A 174 -29.10 -5.23 39.07
C PRO A 174 -28.81 -3.82 38.54
N THR A 175 -29.10 -3.63 37.26
CA THR A 175 -29.06 -2.35 36.52
C THR A 175 -30.32 -1.51 36.69
N THR A 176 -31.39 -2.06 37.27
CA THR A 176 -32.48 -1.28 37.85
C THR A 176 -32.04 -0.59 39.14
N PRO A 177 -32.51 0.64 39.43
CA PRO A 177 -32.14 1.37 40.65
C PRO A 177 -32.22 0.51 41.92
N SER A 178 -31.12 0.46 42.66
CA SER A 178 -30.99 -0.25 43.94
C SER A 178 -30.20 0.60 44.92
N ASN A 179 -30.51 0.50 46.21
CA ASN A 179 -29.72 1.20 47.24
C ASN A 179 -28.53 0.33 47.68
N LEU A 180 -27.35 0.55 47.14
CA LEU A 180 -26.11 -0.07 47.62
C LEU A 180 -25.23 0.99 48.28
N ASP A 181 -25.18 1.03 49.61
CA ASP A 181 -24.42 2.03 50.37
C ASP A 181 -23.38 1.36 51.26
N ASP A 182 -22.17 1.90 51.32
CA ASP A 182 -21.06 1.36 52.11
C ASP A 182 -20.76 -0.13 51.81
N ILE A 183 -20.53 -0.43 50.53
CA ILE A 183 -20.10 -1.76 50.07
C ILE A 183 -18.58 -1.77 49.95
N THR A 184 -17.93 -2.72 50.62
CA THR A 184 -16.49 -2.97 50.51
C THR A 184 -16.24 -4.34 49.89
N VAL A 185 -15.58 -4.36 48.73
CA VAL A 185 -15.07 -5.59 48.11
C VAL A 185 -13.55 -5.54 48.19
N SER A 186 -12.93 -6.35 49.04
CA SER A 186 -11.50 -6.23 49.34
C SER A 186 -10.79 -7.58 49.43
N ALA A 187 -9.50 -7.58 49.05
CA ALA A 187 -8.59 -8.71 49.16
C ALA A 187 -9.05 -9.99 48.44
N ASN A 188 -9.97 -9.95 47.48
CA ASN A 188 -10.45 -11.17 46.80
C ASN A 188 -9.55 -11.58 45.63
N ILE A 189 -9.56 -12.86 45.29
CA ILE A 189 -8.97 -13.41 44.06
C ILE A 189 -10.08 -13.68 43.05
N ILE A 190 -10.08 -13.01 41.91
CA ILE A 190 -11.19 -12.97 40.97
C ILE A 190 -10.71 -13.35 39.56
N GLY A 191 -11.29 -14.42 39.02
CA GLY A 191 -11.01 -14.97 37.69
C GLY A 191 -9.76 -15.85 37.62
N LEU A 192 -9.06 -16.00 38.74
CA LEU A 192 -7.99 -16.97 38.92
C LEU A 192 -8.41 -18.06 39.91
N ASP A 193 -7.64 -19.14 39.94
CA ASP A 193 -7.75 -20.17 40.97
C ASP A 193 -7.32 -19.60 42.35
N PRO A 194 -7.58 -20.31 43.46
CA PRO A 194 -7.26 -19.80 44.80
C PRO A 194 -5.77 -19.49 45.04
N THR A 195 -4.86 -20.04 44.23
CA THR A 195 -3.42 -19.69 44.28
C THR A 195 -3.12 -18.32 43.66
N GLY A 196 -4.02 -17.80 42.81
CA GLY A 196 -3.84 -16.55 42.09
C GLY A 196 -2.85 -16.65 40.93
N LEU A 197 -2.59 -17.85 40.41
CA LEU A 197 -1.57 -18.11 39.39
C LEU A 197 -2.13 -18.67 38.08
N THR A 198 -3.32 -19.28 38.12
CA THR A 198 -3.92 -19.94 36.95
C THR A 198 -5.27 -19.33 36.62
N ILE A 199 -5.51 -19.03 35.35
CA ILE A 199 -6.83 -18.56 34.89
C ILE A 199 -7.87 -19.66 35.10
N VAL A 200 -8.97 -19.31 35.74
CA VAL A 200 -10.23 -20.07 35.72
C VAL A 200 -11.28 -19.30 34.91
N GLY A 201 -11.25 -17.97 35.02
CA GLY A 201 -12.03 -17.01 34.26
C GLY A 201 -13.43 -16.78 34.79
N ASN A 202 -13.95 -15.57 34.60
CA ASN A 202 -15.38 -15.25 34.67
C ASN A 202 -15.76 -14.43 33.42
N VAL A 203 -17.04 -14.21 33.18
CA VAL A 203 -17.45 -13.21 32.15
C VAL A 203 -17.08 -11.81 32.66
N VAL A 204 -17.56 -11.43 33.85
CA VAL A 204 -17.19 -10.17 34.50
C VAL A 204 -16.61 -10.46 35.89
N GLY A 205 -15.57 -9.75 36.29
CA GLY A 205 -15.04 -9.84 37.66
C GLY A 205 -16.05 -9.29 38.65
N ILE A 206 -16.13 -7.96 38.75
CA ILE A 206 -17.06 -7.22 39.62
C ILE A 206 -17.99 -6.40 38.72
N ASP A 207 -19.31 -6.54 38.89
CA ASP A 207 -20.31 -5.78 38.13
C ASP A 207 -21.36 -5.18 39.08
N LEU A 208 -21.14 -3.93 39.51
CA LEU A 208 -21.95 -3.29 40.54
C LEU A 208 -22.50 -1.96 40.05
N SER A 209 -23.83 -1.87 40.01
CA SER A 209 -24.58 -0.66 39.70
C SER A 209 -25.16 -0.02 40.96
N TYR A 210 -25.28 1.31 40.94
CA TYR A 210 -25.84 2.15 42.02
C TYR A 210 -25.12 2.06 43.36
N LEU A 211 -23.80 1.84 43.34
CA LEU A 211 -22.98 1.99 44.54
C LEU A 211 -22.94 3.45 45.02
N LYS A 212 -22.87 3.59 46.34
CA LYS A 212 -22.72 4.84 47.08
C LYS A 212 -21.78 4.64 48.25
N ASN A 213 -20.91 5.63 48.51
CA ASN A 213 -19.96 5.63 49.63
C ASN A 213 -19.15 4.31 49.76
N SER A 214 -18.78 3.72 48.63
CA SER A 214 -18.30 2.33 48.55
C SER A 214 -16.83 2.25 48.14
N MET A 215 -16.23 1.09 48.39
CA MET A 215 -14.81 0.83 48.19
C MET A 215 -14.55 -0.50 47.48
N ILE A 216 -13.82 -0.45 46.37
CA ILE A 216 -13.30 -1.64 45.67
C ILE A 216 -11.78 -1.68 45.90
N GLY A 217 -11.36 -2.60 46.76
CA GLY A 217 -10.00 -2.70 47.29
C GLY A 217 -9.96 -2.20 48.72
N GLY A 218 -9.04 -1.30 49.06
CA GLY A 218 -8.99 -0.76 50.42
C GLY A 218 -7.93 0.30 50.68
N PRO A 219 -7.61 0.58 51.97
CA PRO A 219 -6.70 1.67 52.35
C PRO A 219 -5.22 1.38 52.10
N ASN A 220 -4.83 0.13 51.85
CA ASN A 220 -3.45 -0.26 51.54
C ASN A 220 -3.41 -1.55 50.70
N ALA A 221 -2.21 -1.93 50.25
CA ALA A 221 -1.99 -3.05 49.33
C ALA A 221 -2.57 -4.40 49.80
N SER A 222 -2.67 -4.66 51.12
CA SER A 222 -3.21 -5.93 51.63
C SER A 222 -4.72 -6.11 51.38
N PHE A 223 -5.43 -5.01 51.11
CA PHE A 223 -6.86 -5.00 50.78
C PHE A 223 -7.14 -5.00 49.27
N GLY A 224 -6.10 -4.92 48.43
CA GLY A 224 -6.26 -4.93 46.98
C GLY A 224 -6.87 -6.24 46.48
N ASN A 225 -7.86 -6.17 45.59
CA ASN A 225 -8.33 -7.38 44.89
C ASN A 225 -7.35 -7.74 43.77
N LEU A 226 -7.16 -9.04 43.54
CA LEU A 226 -6.48 -9.59 42.38
C LEU A 226 -7.52 -10.00 41.34
N VAL A 227 -7.61 -9.28 40.22
CA VAL A 227 -8.70 -9.42 39.23
C VAL A 227 -8.13 -9.69 37.84
N SER A 228 -8.18 -10.94 37.39
CA SER A 228 -7.51 -11.36 36.15
C SER A 228 -8.24 -12.51 35.45
N GLY A 229 -8.04 -12.67 34.14
CA GLY A 229 -8.67 -13.75 33.37
C GLY A 229 -10.18 -13.57 33.10
N ASN A 230 -10.74 -12.38 33.36
CA ASN A 230 -12.13 -12.06 33.09
C ASN A 230 -12.29 -11.34 31.74
N ILE A 231 -13.48 -11.40 31.10
CA ILE A 231 -13.75 -10.61 29.88
C ILE A 231 -13.84 -9.12 30.20
N ASN A 232 -14.37 -8.76 31.38
CA ASN A 232 -14.25 -7.42 31.96
C ASN A 232 -13.82 -7.55 33.43
N ALA A 233 -12.95 -6.67 33.92
CA ALA A 233 -12.42 -6.79 35.29
C ALA A 233 -13.35 -6.13 36.31
N VAL A 234 -13.47 -4.80 36.32
CA VAL A 234 -14.32 -4.05 37.25
C VAL A 234 -15.25 -3.11 36.46
N SER A 235 -16.55 -3.32 36.59
CA SER A 235 -17.61 -2.57 35.92
C SER A 235 -18.52 -1.91 36.97
N LEU A 236 -18.50 -0.58 37.03
CA LEU A 236 -19.26 0.21 38.00
C LEU A 236 -20.20 1.20 37.32
N GLY A 237 -21.50 1.06 37.50
CA GLY A 237 -22.53 1.85 36.81
C GLY A 237 -23.40 2.68 37.74
N GLY A 238 -23.95 3.81 37.26
CA GLY A 238 -24.95 4.59 38.00
C GLY A 238 -24.49 5.07 39.39
N LEU A 239 -23.18 5.34 39.54
CA LEU A 239 -22.55 5.64 40.81
C LEU A 239 -23.04 6.96 41.42
N SER A 240 -22.99 7.03 42.75
CA SER A 240 -23.26 8.27 43.51
C SER A 240 -22.38 8.35 44.77
N GLY A 241 -22.41 9.50 45.47
CA GLY A 241 -21.60 9.68 46.68
C GLY A 241 -20.10 9.59 46.42
N ASN A 242 -19.34 9.10 47.40
CA ASN A 242 -17.90 8.88 47.26
C ASN A 242 -17.62 7.43 46.84
N ILE A 243 -16.84 7.22 45.77
CA ILE A 243 -16.43 5.89 45.33
C ILE A 243 -14.92 5.83 45.28
N ASN A 244 -14.33 4.85 45.96
CA ASN A 244 -12.89 4.64 45.96
C ASN A 244 -12.55 3.28 45.34
N VAL A 245 -11.68 3.27 44.33
CA VAL A 245 -11.15 2.05 43.73
C VAL A 245 -9.64 2.07 43.92
N SER A 246 -9.13 1.28 44.86
CA SER A 246 -7.74 1.40 45.26
C SER A 246 -6.98 0.11 45.55
N PHE A 247 -5.69 0.11 45.25
CA PHE A 247 -4.75 -1.00 45.49
C PHE A 247 -5.06 -2.31 44.73
N ASN A 248 -5.96 -2.32 43.76
CA ASN A 248 -6.27 -3.52 42.99
C ASN A 248 -5.15 -3.87 42.01
N ILE A 249 -4.97 -5.17 41.75
CA ILE A 249 -4.07 -5.71 40.75
C ILE A 249 -4.94 -6.33 39.65
N ILE A 250 -4.82 -5.83 38.42
CA ILE A 250 -5.72 -6.19 37.31
C ILE A 250 -4.92 -6.67 36.10
N GLY A 251 -5.27 -7.85 35.59
CA GLY A 251 -4.67 -8.46 34.41
C GLY A 251 -3.31 -9.14 34.65
N LEU A 252 -2.90 -9.30 35.90
CA LEU A 252 -1.65 -9.93 36.32
C LEU A 252 -1.92 -11.13 37.25
N ASP A 253 -0.92 -11.99 37.44
CA ASP A 253 -0.92 -12.99 38.50
C ASP A 253 -0.55 -12.40 39.87
N ALA A 254 -0.67 -13.22 40.92
CA ALA A 254 -0.39 -12.81 42.30
C ALA A 254 1.06 -12.33 42.51
N THR A 255 2.02 -12.81 41.72
CA THR A 255 3.43 -12.38 41.79
C THR A 255 3.70 -11.12 40.98
N LYS A 256 2.74 -10.68 40.16
CA LYS A 256 2.86 -9.57 39.20
C LYS A 256 3.94 -9.81 38.14
N THR A 257 4.32 -11.07 37.93
CA THR A 257 5.38 -11.44 36.98
C THR A 257 4.86 -11.95 35.65
N LYS A 258 3.58 -12.34 35.61
CA LYS A 258 2.89 -12.85 34.44
C LYS A 258 1.62 -12.06 34.23
N SER A 259 1.32 -11.73 32.98
CA SER A 259 0.07 -11.11 32.59
C SER A 259 -0.88 -12.09 31.91
N PHE A 260 -2.16 -11.70 31.89
CA PHE A 260 -3.25 -12.43 31.28
C PHE A 260 -4.00 -11.50 30.32
N PRO A 261 -3.61 -11.45 29.03
CA PRO A 261 -4.22 -10.56 28.06
C PRO A 261 -5.73 -10.73 27.92
N ALA A 262 -6.45 -9.63 28.06
CA ALA A 262 -7.88 -9.52 27.86
C ALA A 262 -8.16 -8.39 26.86
N GLU A 263 -8.06 -8.70 25.57
CA GLU A 263 -7.93 -7.72 24.48
C GLU A 263 -9.16 -6.82 24.25
N LEU A 264 -10.31 -7.17 24.84
CA LEU A 264 -11.54 -6.40 24.76
C LEU A 264 -11.98 -5.84 26.13
N ALA A 265 -11.21 -6.12 27.18
CA ALA A 265 -11.57 -5.79 28.55
C ALA A 265 -11.22 -4.34 28.90
N THR A 266 -12.08 -3.71 29.69
CA THR A 266 -11.66 -2.55 30.48
C THR A 266 -11.24 -3.01 31.88
N GLY A 267 -10.07 -2.54 32.35
CA GLY A 267 -9.58 -2.83 33.69
C GLY A 267 -10.52 -2.28 34.76
N ILE A 268 -10.73 -0.96 34.74
CA ILE A 268 -11.71 -0.27 35.60
C ILE A 268 -12.61 0.59 34.73
N PHE A 269 -13.88 0.21 34.62
CA PHE A 269 -14.93 1.05 34.07
C PHE A 269 -15.75 1.66 35.21
N ALA A 270 -15.96 2.98 35.19
CA ALA A 270 -16.82 3.65 36.14
C ALA A 270 -17.66 4.77 35.52
N ASN A 271 -18.95 4.78 35.81
CA ASN A 271 -19.92 5.77 35.37
C ASN A 271 -20.77 6.28 36.54
N GLY A 272 -20.96 7.60 36.61
CA GLY A 272 -21.85 8.21 37.58
C GLY A 272 -21.76 9.73 37.57
N GLN A 273 -22.76 10.38 36.98
CA GLN A 273 -22.78 11.82 36.74
C GLN A 273 -22.41 12.65 37.98
N ASN A 274 -22.98 12.27 39.12
CA ASN A 274 -22.84 13.03 40.36
C ASN A 274 -21.86 12.40 41.37
N ALA A 275 -21.21 11.29 41.01
CA ALA A 275 -20.27 10.60 41.89
C ALA A 275 -18.94 11.33 41.99
N LYS A 276 -18.34 11.31 43.18
CA LYS A 276 -16.93 11.68 43.40
C LYS A 276 -16.10 10.41 43.38
N ILE A 277 -15.38 10.21 42.28
CA ILE A 277 -14.64 8.97 42.03
C ILE A 277 -13.15 9.21 42.28
N ILE A 278 -12.55 8.37 43.12
CA ILE A 278 -11.10 8.30 43.33
C ILE A 278 -10.63 6.93 42.87
N ILE A 279 -9.71 6.91 41.90
CA ILE A 279 -9.04 5.69 41.44
C ILE A 279 -7.56 5.85 41.77
N ALA A 280 -7.07 5.10 42.76
CA ALA A 280 -5.72 5.30 43.25
C ALA A 280 -4.93 4.03 43.58
N ASP A 281 -3.62 4.06 43.38
CA ASP A 281 -2.71 2.99 43.81
C ASP A 281 -2.98 1.62 43.16
N ASN A 282 -3.70 1.56 42.03
CA ASN A 282 -3.97 0.32 41.31
C ASN A 282 -2.82 -0.04 40.35
N CYS A 283 -2.65 -1.33 40.07
CA CYS A 283 -1.73 -1.86 39.07
C CYS A 283 -2.54 -2.55 37.97
N ILE A 284 -2.53 -2.04 36.74
CA ILE A 284 -3.43 -2.45 35.66
C ILE A 284 -2.63 -2.68 34.38
N ALA A 285 -2.72 -3.88 33.83
CA ALA A 285 -1.98 -4.26 32.63
C ALA A 285 -2.75 -5.26 31.76
N SER A 286 -2.34 -5.35 30.48
CA SER A 286 -2.83 -6.34 29.51
C SER A 286 -4.34 -6.31 29.31
N GLN A 287 -4.94 -5.12 29.42
CA GLN A 287 -6.35 -4.85 29.11
C GLN A 287 -6.47 -4.22 27.73
N GLN A 288 -7.71 -4.03 27.25
CA GLN A 288 -7.95 -3.12 26.14
C GLN A 288 -7.68 -1.68 26.56
N LYS A 289 -8.31 -1.32 27.69
CA LYS A 289 -8.23 -0.02 28.33
C LYS A 289 -7.89 -0.22 29.79
N GLY A 290 -6.94 0.54 30.33
CA GLY A 290 -6.59 0.47 31.75
C GLY A 290 -7.76 0.98 32.62
N ILE A 291 -8.08 2.27 32.48
CA ILE A 291 -9.18 2.94 33.18
C ILE A 291 -10.07 3.64 32.15
N MET A 292 -11.38 3.50 32.29
CA MET A 292 -12.37 4.26 31.53
C MET A 292 -13.34 4.93 32.51
N LEU A 293 -13.42 6.26 32.46
CA LEU A 293 -14.51 7.01 33.09
C LEU A 293 -15.49 7.47 32.02
N ASP A 294 -16.78 7.30 32.31
CA ASP A 294 -17.86 7.71 31.41
C ASP A 294 -18.91 8.55 32.16
N ASN A 295 -19.23 9.71 31.61
CA ASN A 295 -20.27 10.61 32.11
C ASN A 295 -20.11 10.96 33.60
N VAL A 296 -18.90 11.35 34.03
CA VAL A 296 -18.60 11.81 35.41
C VAL A 296 -18.43 13.32 35.44
N LYS A 297 -19.31 14.04 36.14
CA LYS A 297 -19.40 15.52 36.10
C LYS A 297 -19.07 16.22 37.42
N SER A 298 -19.19 15.52 38.56
CA SER A 298 -18.87 16.05 39.90
C SER A 298 -17.38 16.14 40.24
N GLY A 299 -16.50 15.92 39.25
CA GLY A 299 -15.05 15.82 39.43
C GLY A 299 -14.59 14.42 39.89
N TYR A 300 -13.36 14.07 39.53
CA TYR A 300 -12.72 12.78 39.81
C TYR A 300 -11.21 12.95 40.01
N GLN A 301 -10.59 11.98 40.69
CA GLN A 301 -9.14 11.92 40.87
C GLN A 301 -8.62 10.55 40.44
N ILE A 302 -7.72 10.51 39.46
CA ILE A 302 -6.97 9.31 39.08
C ILE A 302 -5.52 9.56 39.46
N LYS A 303 -4.96 8.89 40.46
CA LYS A 303 -3.61 9.20 40.99
C LYS A 303 -2.87 7.97 41.48
N ARG A 304 -1.53 7.95 41.40
CA ARG A 304 -0.70 6.85 41.93
C ARG A 304 -0.95 5.47 41.31
N ASN A 305 -1.62 5.40 40.17
CA ASN A 305 -1.82 4.12 39.48
C ASN A 305 -0.60 3.77 38.63
N ASN A 306 -0.34 2.48 38.49
CA ASN A 306 0.59 1.94 37.51
C ASN A 306 -0.20 1.28 36.37
N ILE A 307 -0.09 1.82 35.16
CA ILE A 307 -0.93 1.47 34.02
C ILE A 307 -0.05 1.07 32.83
N GLY A 308 -0.16 -0.20 32.43
CA GLY A 308 0.64 -0.83 31.39
C GLY A 308 2.00 -1.35 31.88
N THR A 309 2.35 -1.13 33.16
CA THR A 309 3.51 -1.76 33.80
C THR A 309 3.11 -2.43 35.11
N ALA A 310 3.97 -3.30 35.64
CA ALA A 310 3.70 -4.05 36.87
C ALA A 310 4.75 -3.78 37.96
N LEU A 311 5.91 -4.41 37.82
CA LEU A 311 7.16 -4.10 38.52
C LEU A 311 8.04 -3.26 37.59
N SER A 312 8.99 -2.49 38.12
CA SER A 312 9.78 -1.49 37.39
C SER A 312 10.53 -1.98 36.14
N SER A 313 10.62 -3.29 35.90
CA SER A 313 11.24 -3.92 34.74
C SER A 313 10.28 -4.64 33.79
N GLN A 314 9.00 -4.76 34.13
CA GLN A 314 8.04 -5.54 33.34
C GLN A 314 7.04 -4.66 32.60
N ASN A 315 7.02 -4.82 31.28
CA ASN A 315 6.28 -4.01 30.34
C ASN A 315 5.21 -4.87 29.67
N PHE A 316 3.95 -4.60 30.00
CA PHE A 316 2.83 -5.40 29.51
C PHE A 316 1.93 -4.60 28.57
N GLY A 317 1.81 -3.28 28.80
CA GLY A 317 0.96 -2.38 28.05
C GLY A 317 -0.54 -2.67 28.19
N ASN A 318 -1.35 -1.77 27.67
CA ASN A 318 -2.73 -2.04 27.26
C ASN A 318 -2.82 -1.86 25.74
N ASN A 319 -3.72 -2.58 25.08
CA ASN A 319 -3.70 -2.62 23.61
C ASN A 319 -4.25 -1.34 22.95
N LYS A 320 -4.95 -0.47 23.71
CA LYS A 320 -5.50 0.81 23.25
C LYS A 320 -5.11 1.95 24.19
N PHE A 321 -5.89 2.18 25.26
CA PHE A 321 -5.71 3.35 26.12
C PHE A 321 -5.22 2.97 27.51
N GLY A 322 -4.29 3.76 28.07
CA GLY A 322 -4.01 3.71 29.50
C GLY A 322 -5.22 4.22 30.30
N ILE A 323 -5.64 5.45 30.00
CA ILE A 323 -6.82 6.10 30.57
C ILE A 323 -7.67 6.66 29.42
N GLU A 324 -8.97 6.42 29.47
CA GLU A 324 -9.96 7.06 28.60
C GLU A 324 -10.97 7.82 29.46
N LEU A 325 -11.23 9.07 29.10
CA LEU A 325 -12.20 9.94 29.75
C LEU A 325 -13.24 10.32 28.70
N TYR A 326 -14.46 9.84 28.87
CA TYR A 326 -15.55 10.04 27.92
C TYR A 326 -16.68 10.85 28.57
N ASN A 327 -17.02 11.99 27.98
CA ASN A 327 -18.07 12.87 28.49
C ASN A 327 -17.88 13.24 29.98
N CYS A 328 -16.65 13.48 30.41
CA CYS A 328 -16.26 13.82 31.78
C CYS A 328 -16.05 15.34 31.97
N GLY A 329 -16.09 15.83 33.21
CA GLY A 329 -15.82 17.24 33.51
C GLY A 329 -15.09 17.45 34.84
N ALA A 330 -14.26 18.51 34.89
CA ALA A 330 -13.59 19.01 36.09
C ALA A 330 -12.81 17.95 36.89
N GLY A 331 -12.12 17.03 36.19
CA GLY A 331 -11.32 15.98 36.82
C GLY A 331 -9.82 16.20 36.77
N VAL A 332 -9.10 15.49 37.64
CA VAL A 332 -7.64 15.53 37.75
C VAL A 332 -7.07 14.13 37.54
N VAL A 333 -6.14 14.02 36.58
CA VAL A 333 -5.26 12.85 36.41
C VAL A 333 -3.89 13.23 36.95
N GLY A 334 -3.44 12.57 38.02
CA GLY A 334 -2.26 12.90 38.79
C GLY A 334 -2.58 13.84 39.96
N GLY A 335 -1.74 14.85 40.20
CA GLY A 335 -1.98 15.78 41.30
C GLY A 335 -0.96 16.92 41.44
N SER A 336 -1.15 17.73 42.49
CA SER A 336 -0.23 18.84 42.80
C SER A 336 1.09 18.35 43.37
N LEU A 337 1.12 17.17 43.98
CA LEU A 337 2.31 16.53 44.53
C LEU A 337 2.88 15.52 43.53
N ILE A 338 4.21 15.40 43.45
CA ILE A 338 4.84 14.37 42.63
C ILE A 338 4.47 12.95 43.10
N SER A 339 4.18 12.79 44.39
CA SER A 339 3.70 11.51 44.95
C SER A 339 2.32 11.11 44.43
N ASP A 340 1.57 11.99 43.76
CA ASP A 340 0.27 11.66 43.14
C ASP A 340 0.39 11.18 41.68
N GLN A 341 1.61 11.17 41.12
CA GLN A 341 1.84 10.77 39.74
C GLN A 341 1.24 9.40 39.43
N ASN A 342 0.57 9.26 38.28
CA ASN A 342 0.38 7.95 37.67
C ASN A 342 1.61 7.61 36.83
N ILE A 343 1.92 6.32 36.72
CA ILE A 343 2.87 5.78 35.75
C ILE A 343 2.04 5.17 34.62
N ILE A 344 2.15 5.69 33.39
CA ILE A 344 1.33 5.29 32.25
C ILE A 344 2.25 5.00 31.05
N ALA A 345 2.49 3.73 30.76
CA ALA A 345 3.49 3.35 29.76
C ALA A 345 3.11 2.12 28.93
N TYR A 346 3.71 2.00 27.74
CA TYR A 346 3.56 0.88 26.80
C TYR A 346 2.15 0.61 26.28
N ASN A 347 1.26 1.60 26.40
CA ASN A 347 -0.07 1.55 25.79
C ASN A 347 0.02 1.95 24.31
N GLU A 348 -1.05 1.74 23.53
CA GLU A 348 -1.12 2.39 22.21
C GLU A 348 -1.13 3.91 22.39
N GLN A 349 -1.91 4.41 23.35
CA GLN A 349 -1.94 5.81 23.78
C GLN A 349 -2.15 5.91 25.29
N ALA A 350 -1.53 6.89 25.94
CA ALA A 350 -1.54 6.99 27.40
C ALA A 350 -2.89 7.49 27.94
N ILE A 351 -3.35 8.65 27.45
CA ILE A 351 -4.56 9.32 27.90
C ILE A 351 -5.37 9.80 26.68
N GLN A 352 -6.60 9.33 26.56
CA GLN A 352 -7.60 9.80 25.59
C GLN A 352 -8.67 10.61 26.33
N VAL A 353 -8.95 11.82 25.85
CA VAL A 353 -9.94 12.73 26.43
C VAL A 353 -10.99 13.09 25.36
N ASP A 354 -12.15 12.44 25.44
CA ASP A 354 -13.23 12.54 24.45
C ASP A 354 -14.45 13.23 25.05
N PHE A 355 -14.98 14.24 24.37
CA PHE A 355 -16.16 15.01 24.83
C PHE A 355 -16.02 15.52 26.28
N SER A 356 -14.78 15.67 26.76
CA SER A 356 -14.45 15.88 28.16
C SER A 356 -13.70 17.17 28.36
N TYR A 357 -14.18 18.02 29.25
CA TYR A 357 -13.59 19.34 29.47
C TYR A 357 -14.09 20.02 30.77
N PRO A 358 -13.23 20.78 31.47
CA PRO A 358 -11.77 20.75 31.43
C PRO A 358 -11.23 19.51 32.16
N VAL A 359 -10.03 19.07 31.78
CA VAL A 359 -9.31 17.96 32.44
C VAL A 359 -7.88 18.38 32.72
N SER A 360 -7.50 18.36 34.00
CA SER A 360 -6.11 18.63 34.42
C SER A 360 -5.31 17.34 34.47
N ILE A 361 -4.16 17.30 33.79
CA ILE A 361 -3.25 16.16 33.74
C ILE A 361 -1.92 16.63 34.32
N LEU A 362 -1.65 16.28 35.59
CA LEU A 362 -0.58 16.90 36.37
C LEU A 362 0.44 15.86 36.86
N LYS A 363 1.73 16.09 36.60
CA LYS A 363 2.91 15.34 37.09
C LYS A 363 2.90 13.84 36.77
N ASN A 364 2.12 13.39 35.80
CA ASN A 364 2.12 11.97 35.43
C ASN A 364 3.42 11.59 34.72
N SER A 365 3.97 10.45 35.08
CA SER A 365 5.06 9.81 34.36
C SER A 365 4.47 9.04 33.19
N VAL A 366 4.67 9.54 31.98
CA VAL A 366 4.12 9.00 30.73
C VAL A 366 5.26 8.74 29.76
N TYR A 367 5.44 7.49 29.34
CA TYR A 367 6.56 7.13 28.46
C TYR A 367 6.27 5.86 27.65
N CYS A 368 6.94 5.74 26.49
CA CYS A 368 6.89 4.55 25.63
C CYS A 368 5.50 4.07 25.22
N ASN A 369 4.53 4.98 25.18
CA ASN A 369 3.26 4.73 24.50
C ASN A 369 3.48 4.88 22.98
N LYS A 370 2.77 4.11 22.15
CA LYS A 370 3.08 4.01 20.70
C LYS A 370 2.72 5.26 19.90
N LYS A 371 1.67 5.96 20.32
CA LYS A 371 1.13 7.19 19.71
C LYS A 371 1.31 8.37 20.66
N SER A 372 0.72 9.51 20.29
CA SER A 372 0.67 10.69 21.13
C SER A 372 0.12 10.39 22.51
N ALA A 373 0.87 10.77 23.53
CA ALA A 373 0.60 10.39 24.91
C ALA A 373 -0.72 10.96 25.45
N ILE A 374 -1.06 12.21 25.10
CA ILE A 374 -2.27 12.89 25.55
C ILE A 374 -2.95 13.45 24.31
N GLU A 375 -4.20 13.05 24.07
CA GLU A 375 -5.01 13.56 22.96
C GLU A 375 -6.39 13.99 23.47
N PHE A 376 -6.83 15.17 23.01
CA PHE A 376 -8.18 15.67 23.21
C PHE A 376 -8.94 15.60 21.90
N LYS A 377 -10.16 15.08 21.95
CA LYS A 377 -11.05 14.96 20.80
C LYS A 377 -12.44 15.49 21.15
N ASP A 378 -13.11 15.99 20.12
CA ASP A 378 -14.51 16.43 20.20
C ASP A 378 -14.74 17.42 21.36
N LEU A 379 -13.85 18.42 21.44
CA LEU A 379 -13.92 19.49 22.43
C LEU A 379 -15.23 20.28 22.31
N PRO A 380 -15.80 20.79 23.43
CA PRO A 380 -16.96 21.67 23.38
C PRO A 380 -16.71 22.92 22.52
N ASP A 381 -17.78 23.47 21.93
CA ASP A 381 -17.70 24.65 21.06
C ASP A 381 -16.95 25.81 21.71
N GLY A 382 -16.02 26.40 20.95
CA GLY A 382 -15.19 27.52 21.39
C GLY A 382 -14.04 27.14 22.33
N LYS A 383 -13.84 25.86 22.64
CA LYS A 383 -12.68 25.38 23.39
C LYS A 383 -11.58 24.86 22.46
N THR A 384 -10.34 25.21 22.78
CA THR A 384 -9.14 24.75 22.06
C THR A 384 -8.08 24.34 23.06
N ILE A 385 -7.28 23.34 22.69
CA ILE A 385 -6.08 22.96 23.43
C ILE A 385 -4.88 23.49 22.64
N SER A 386 -4.24 24.52 23.18
CA SER A 386 -2.96 25.00 22.68
C SER A 386 -1.86 24.08 23.16
N GLN A 387 -0.83 23.85 22.36
CA GLN A 387 0.34 23.08 22.80
C GLN A 387 1.32 23.99 23.55
N SER A 388 1.95 23.47 24.60
CA SER A 388 3.11 24.13 25.22
C SER A 388 4.30 24.14 24.26
N LYS A 389 5.10 25.20 24.31
CA LYS A 389 6.30 25.35 23.47
C LYS A 389 7.53 25.64 24.32
N ILE A 390 8.64 24.98 23.97
CA ILE A 390 9.98 25.27 24.48
C ILE A 390 10.75 26.00 23.37
N ASP A 391 11.26 27.19 23.68
CA ASP A 391 11.99 28.04 22.72
C ASP A 391 13.51 27.83 22.79
N LEU A 392 14.03 27.62 24.01
CA LEU A 392 15.46 27.50 24.25
C LEU A 392 15.71 26.48 25.36
N ILE A 393 16.68 25.60 25.12
CA ILE A 393 17.21 24.66 26.10
C ILE A 393 18.73 24.84 26.14
N THR A 394 19.27 24.98 27.35
CA THR A 394 20.70 24.98 27.62
C THR A 394 21.01 23.93 28.69
N ALA A 395 22.29 23.71 28.99
CA ALA A 395 22.68 22.81 30.08
C ALA A 395 22.18 23.27 31.47
N ASN A 396 21.79 24.54 31.64
CA ASN A 396 21.43 25.13 32.94
C ASN A 396 20.11 25.91 32.95
N SER A 397 19.34 25.88 31.85
CA SER A 397 18.06 26.58 31.78
C SER A 397 17.19 26.07 30.63
N ALA A 398 15.88 26.21 30.79
CA ALA A 398 14.91 26.04 29.73
C ALA A 398 13.91 27.20 29.77
N SER A 399 13.48 27.68 28.62
CA SER A 399 12.46 28.73 28.52
C SER A 399 11.56 28.52 27.33
N GLY A 400 10.35 29.05 27.40
CA GLY A 400 9.39 28.96 26.33
C GLY A 400 8.18 29.85 26.55
N VAL A 401 7.14 29.58 25.76
CA VAL A 401 5.87 30.30 25.79
C VAL A 401 4.70 29.35 25.85
N TYR A 402 3.64 29.82 26.49
CA TYR A 402 2.32 29.19 26.48
C TYR A 402 1.24 30.27 26.68
N LEU A 403 0.04 29.90 27.13
CA LEU A 403 -1.02 30.85 27.47
C LEU A 403 -0.68 31.63 28.75
N PRO A 404 -1.09 32.90 28.90
CA PRO A 404 -0.89 33.68 30.13
C PRO A 404 -1.52 33.02 31.36
N ASN A 405 -0.93 33.28 32.54
CA ASN A 405 -1.39 32.79 33.85
C ASN A 405 -1.69 31.28 33.91
N SER A 406 -0.93 30.48 33.15
CA SER A 406 -1.06 29.04 33.04
C SER A 406 0.05 28.32 33.78
N ILE A 407 -0.16 27.04 34.04
CA ILE A 407 0.82 26.16 34.68
C ILE A 407 1.62 25.46 33.58
N ILE A 408 2.94 25.42 33.71
CA ILE A 408 3.81 24.56 32.89
C ILE A 408 4.37 23.44 33.76
N GLU A 409 4.36 22.23 33.24
CA GLU A 409 5.09 21.11 33.85
C GLU A 409 6.18 20.65 32.90
N LEU A 410 7.42 20.67 33.40
CA LEU A 410 8.61 20.29 32.65
C LEU A 410 9.01 18.86 33.03
N PHE A 411 9.35 18.07 32.02
CA PHE A 411 9.72 16.66 32.18
C PHE A 411 10.98 16.34 31.38
N TYR A 412 11.78 15.42 31.91
CA TYR A 412 12.70 14.65 31.07
C TYR A 412 11.89 13.66 30.24
N ASP A 413 12.19 13.63 28.95
CA ASP A 413 11.64 12.63 28.04
C ASP A 413 12.22 11.23 28.27
N ASP A 414 11.70 10.27 27.53
CA ASP A 414 12.31 8.95 27.35
C ASP A 414 12.71 8.82 25.88
N GLU A 415 13.66 7.94 25.57
CA GLU A 415 14.11 7.62 24.20
C GLU A 415 13.07 6.78 23.42
N CYS A 416 11.79 7.16 23.51
CA CYS A 416 10.66 6.49 22.88
C CYS A 416 10.12 7.34 21.70
N PRO A 417 9.37 6.74 20.75
CA PRO A 417 9.20 7.31 19.39
C PRO A 417 8.43 8.64 19.28
N ASP A 418 7.84 9.12 20.37
CA ASP A 418 7.15 10.41 20.47
C ASP A 418 7.55 11.08 21.78
N CYS A 419 7.47 12.40 21.83
CA CYS A 419 7.79 13.17 23.04
C CYS A 419 6.77 12.89 24.14
N GLN A 420 7.24 12.32 25.26
CA GLN A 420 6.43 11.99 26.42
C GLN A 420 7.24 12.27 27.68
N GLY A 421 6.60 12.75 28.75
CA GLY A 421 7.30 13.13 29.97
C GLY A 421 7.44 11.99 30.97
N LYS A 422 8.64 11.41 31.11
CA LYS A 422 8.92 10.30 32.03
C LYS A 422 9.21 10.76 33.45
N ASN A 423 10.18 11.66 33.62
CA ASN A 423 10.59 12.13 34.95
C ASN A 423 10.22 13.60 35.09
N TRP A 424 9.42 13.94 36.08
CA TRP A 424 9.08 15.33 36.39
C TRP A 424 10.32 16.12 36.84
N VAL A 425 10.44 17.36 36.35
CA VAL A 425 11.54 18.28 36.67
C VAL A 425 11.05 19.44 37.52
N ALA A 426 10.01 20.15 37.05
CA ALA A 426 9.52 21.37 37.71
C ALA A 426 8.06 21.68 37.33
N THR A 427 7.41 22.46 38.19
CA THR A 427 6.14 23.13 37.89
C THR A 427 6.40 24.64 37.91
N LEU A 428 6.03 25.32 36.83
CA LEU A 428 6.28 26.75 36.60
C LEU A 428 4.96 27.47 36.34
N GLN A 429 4.96 28.78 36.48
CA GLN A 429 3.86 29.66 36.10
C GLN A 429 4.31 30.52 34.93
N THR A 430 3.44 30.70 33.95
CA THR A 430 3.67 31.68 32.90
C THR A 430 3.36 33.09 33.40
N ASP A 431 4.08 34.10 32.92
CA ASP A 431 3.76 35.49 33.17
C ASP A 431 2.52 35.98 32.38
N ALA A 432 2.25 37.29 32.44
CA ALA A 432 1.12 37.91 31.73
C ALA A 432 1.22 37.86 30.21
N ASN A 433 2.43 37.62 29.66
CA ASN A 433 2.67 37.44 28.23
C ASN A 433 2.73 35.95 27.84
N GLY A 434 2.57 35.03 28.79
CA GLY A 434 2.66 33.59 28.57
C GLY A 434 4.09 33.04 28.61
N ALA A 435 5.10 33.86 28.92
CA ALA A 435 6.49 33.42 28.98
C ALA A 435 6.78 32.68 30.29
N TRP A 436 7.64 31.66 30.24
CA TRP A 436 8.10 30.91 31.40
C TRP A 436 9.59 30.58 31.29
N GLN A 437 10.25 30.40 32.45
CA GLN A 437 11.67 30.06 32.52
C GLN A 437 11.96 29.15 33.71
N TYR A 438 12.77 28.13 33.48
CA TYR A 438 13.42 27.30 34.48
C TYR A 438 14.92 27.61 34.53
N ASN A 439 15.47 27.75 35.73
CA ASN A 439 16.89 27.95 35.98
C ASN A 439 17.39 26.82 36.88
N GLY A 440 18.23 25.95 36.33
CA GLY A 440 18.73 24.76 37.02
C GLY A 440 19.41 23.79 36.06
N PRO A 441 20.26 22.87 36.57
CA PRO A 441 20.98 21.92 35.73
C PRO A 441 20.02 20.99 34.99
N LEU A 442 20.29 20.75 33.71
CA LEU A 442 19.52 19.88 32.82
C LEU A 442 20.44 18.84 32.19
N SER A 443 20.02 17.57 32.22
CA SER A 443 20.89 16.45 31.85
C SER A 443 20.31 15.50 30.80
N GLY A 444 19.13 15.79 30.24
CA GLY A 444 18.43 14.91 29.31
C GLY A 444 17.50 15.69 28.38
N GLY A 445 16.90 14.97 27.43
CA GLY A 445 15.88 15.52 26.54
C GLY A 445 14.68 16.05 27.32
N LEU A 446 14.16 17.21 26.92
CA LEU A 446 13.04 17.87 27.60
C LEU A 446 11.77 17.94 26.76
N THR A 447 10.65 17.86 27.48
CA THR A 447 9.31 18.18 26.98
C THR A 447 8.48 18.85 28.09
N SER A 448 7.41 19.54 27.74
CA SER A 448 6.52 20.21 28.68
C SER A 448 5.04 20.01 28.37
N THR A 449 4.19 20.04 29.38
CA THR A 449 2.74 20.24 29.21
C THR A 449 2.37 21.63 29.73
N GLY A 450 1.28 22.19 29.22
CA GLY A 450 0.71 23.44 29.68
C GLY A 450 -0.72 23.24 30.15
N THR A 451 -1.07 23.69 31.36
CA THR A 451 -2.44 23.65 31.88
C THR A 451 -3.01 25.06 31.90
N ASN A 452 -4.11 25.23 31.15
CA ASN A 452 -4.84 26.49 31.02
C ASN A 452 -5.35 26.99 32.38
N PRO A 453 -5.71 28.28 32.49
CA PRO A 453 -6.34 28.82 33.69
C PRO A 453 -7.70 28.15 34.00
N ASP A 454 -8.38 27.60 32.99
CA ASP A 454 -9.62 26.83 33.18
C ASP A 454 -9.39 25.35 33.49
N GLY A 455 -8.13 24.91 33.57
CA GLY A 455 -7.74 23.58 34.06
C GLY A 455 -7.51 22.53 32.98
N ALA A 456 -7.69 22.83 31.70
CA ALA A 456 -7.39 21.88 30.63
C ALA A 456 -5.88 21.80 30.33
N THR A 457 -5.30 20.61 30.35
CA THR A 457 -3.87 20.39 30.05
C THR A 457 -3.63 20.03 28.59
N SER A 458 -2.55 20.57 28.00
CA SER A 458 -2.10 20.26 26.65
C SER A 458 -1.46 18.87 26.54
N GLY A 459 -1.29 18.41 25.29
CA GLY A 459 -0.29 17.38 25.01
C GLY A 459 1.14 17.87 25.31
N PHE A 460 2.08 16.92 25.35
CA PHE A 460 3.50 17.20 25.51
C PHE A 460 4.03 18.06 24.35
N SER A 461 4.90 19.02 24.66
CA SER A 461 5.56 19.88 23.68
C SER A 461 6.46 19.03 22.79
N LYS A 462 6.34 19.20 21.48
CA LYS A 462 7.16 18.48 20.51
C LYS A 462 7.27 19.25 19.21
N PRO A 463 8.30 18.99 18.40
CA PRO A 463 8.28 19.45 17.03
C PRO A 463 7.07 18.89 16.28
N LEU A 464 6.53 19.68 15.35
CA LEU A 464 5.42 19.26 14.50
C LEU A 464 5.90 19.15 13.07
N ILE A 465 5.74 17.95 12.49
CA ILE A 465 6.04 17.69 11.08
C ILE A 465 4.72 17.64 10.31
N SER A 466 4.52 18.58 9.40
CA SER A 466 3.41 18.60 8.46
C SER A 466 3.87 18.22 7.06
N GLU A 467 3.17 17.25 6.49
CA GLU A 467 3.47 16.68 5.17
C GLU A 467 2.66 17.32 4.04
N ALA A 468 1.82 18.31 4.33
CA ALA A 468 0.87 18.88 3.37
C ALA A 468 1.55 19.46 2.10
N SER A 469 2.78 19.97 2.24
CA SER A 469 3.56 20.57 1.14
C SER A 469 4.69 19.67 0.63
N LYS A 470 4.80 18.44 1.14
CA LYS A 470 5.88 17.49 0.84
C LYS A 470 6.00 17.23 -0.66
N LYS A 471 7.22 17.25 -1.17
CA LYS A 471 7.55 16.83 -2.54
C LYS A 471 8.55 15.69 -2.49
N ILE A 472 8.28 14.62 -3.24
CA ILE A 472 9.21 13.49 -3.43
C ILE A 472 9.62 13.48 -4.91
N PHE A 473 10.93 13.48 -5.15
CA PHE A 473 11.51 13.27 -6.48
C PHE A 473 12.13 11.87 -6.53
N ASP A 474 11.57 11.02 -7.39
CA ASP A 474 12.04 9.66 -7.60
C ASP A 474 13.36 9.62 -8.37
N VAL A 475 14.11 8.53 -8.18
CA VAL A 475 15.35 8.24 -8.91
C VAL A 475 15.00 7.62 -10.27
N PHE A 476 15.80 7.93 -11.28
CA PHE A 476 15.74 7.27 -12.58
C PHE A 476 16.97 6.39 -12.81
N CYS A 477 16.73 5.15 -13.24
CA CYS A 477 17.74 4.18 -13.65
C CYS A 477 18.96 4.05 -12.72
N GLY A 478 18.70 3.97 -11.41
CA GLY A 478 19.71 3.73 -10.39
C GLY A 478 20.60 4.92 -10.03
N ALA A 479 20.27 6.14 -10.50
CA ALA A 479 20.95 7.35 -10.07
C ALA A 479 20.78 7.63 -8.55
N SER A 480 21.58 8.55 -8.01
CA SER A 480 21.44 9.02 -6.61
C SER A 480 21.02 10.48 -6.58
N ASN A 481 19.95 10.82 -7.30
CA ASN A 481 19.42 12.19 -7.39
C ASN A 481 18.00 12.33 -6.79
N GLY A 482 17.54 11.32 -6.05
CA GLY A 482 16.25 11.36 -5.37
C GLY A 482 16.22 12.42 -4.27
N SER A 483 15.04 12.94 -3.95
CA SER A 483 14.89 13.96 -2.91
C SER A 483 13.54 13.92 -2.20
N ILE A 484 13.51 14.36 -0.95
CA ILE A 484 12.31 14.64 -0.16
C ILE A 484 12.44 16.07 0.37
N THR A 485 11.59 16.96 -0.12
CA THR A 485 11.68 18.40 0.17
C THR A 485 10.34 19.00 0.58
N ASN A 486 10.36 20.24 1.07
CA ASN A 486 9.18 21.05 1.41
C ASN A 486 8.31 20.48 2.55
N LEU A 487 8.90 19.72 3.46
CA LEU A 487 8.26 19.43 4.76
C LEU A 487 8.08 20.74 5.53
N THR A 488 6.91 20.96 6.11
CA THR A 488 6.68 22.09 7.02
C THR A 488 6.94 21.59 8.43
N ILE A 489 7.98 22.09 9.07
CA ILE A 489 8.39 21.65 10.40
C ILE A 489 8.42 22.88 11.29
N SER A 490 7.68 22.85 12.39
CA SER A 490 7.73 23.86 13.45
C SER A 490 8.39 23.29 14.70
N ASP A 491 8.96 24.18 15.51
CA ASP A 491 9.54 23.88 16.82
C ASP A 491 10.66 22.81 16.79
N ALA A 492 11.40 22.74 15.67
CA ALA A 492 12.66 22.00 15.54
C ALA A 492 13.73 22.85 14.84
N SER A 493 14.99 22.60 15.21
CA SER A 493 16.18 23.21 14.62
C SER A 493 17.28 22.19 14.28
N VAL A 494 17.10 20.94 14.68
CA VAL A 494 17.99 19.80 14.38
C VAL A 494 17.21 18.80 13.53
N PHE A 495 17.81 18.37 12.42
CA PHE A 495 17.21 17.45 11.46
C PHE A 495 18.19 16.33 11.18
N ASN A 496 17.76 15.07 11.26
CA ASN A 496 18.58 13.91 10.89
C ASN A 496 17.74 12.94 10.07
N TRP A 497 18.18 12.65 8.85
CA TRP A 497 17.53 11.72 7.95
C TRP A 497 18.15 10.33 8.07
N TYR A 498 17.31 9.31 8.12
CA TYR A 498 17.71 7.91 8.22
C TYR A 498 17.14 7.08 7.09
N ASN A 499 17.87 6.05 6.68
CA ASN A 499 17.37 5.02 5.75
C ASN A 499 16.69 3.86 6.51
N ALA A 500 16.16 2.89 5.79
CA ALA A 500 15.53 1.69 6.37
C ALA A 500 16.46 0.82 7.23
N ALA A 501 17.79 0.99 7.12
CA ALA A 501 18.79 0.32 7.95
C ALA A 501 19.16 1.13 9.21
N ASN A 502 18.45 2.23 9.48
CA ASN A 502 18.71 3.19 10.57
C ASN A 502 20.09 3.87 10.47
N GLU A 503 20.65 3.98 9.27
CA GLU A 503 21.89 4.72 9.02
C GLU A 503 21.54 6.17 8.68
N GLN A 504 22.27 7.12 9.29
CA GLN A 504 22.07 8.54 9.00
C GLN A 504 22.59 8.89 7.60
N VAL A 505 21.72 9.46 6.76
CA VAL A 505 22.00 9.82 5.36
C VAL A 505 21.95 11.33 5.09
N GLY A 506 21.55 12.13 6.07
CA GLY A 506 21.50 13.59 5.93
C GLY A 506 21.25 14.30 7.25
N ASN A 507 21.53 15.61 7.29
CA ASN A 507 21.33 16.47 8.46
C ASN A 507 20.68 17.84 8.14
N ALA A 508 20.25 18.04 6.90
CA ALA A 508 19.50 19.21 6.48
C ALA A 508 17.99 18.95 6.60
N LYS A 509 17.20 20.03 6.58
CA LYS A 509 15.73 19.95 6.57
C LYS A 509 15.22 19.15 5.36
N ASP A 510 15.74 19.45 4.19
CA ASP A 510 15.45 18.74 2.94
C ASP A 510 16.47 17.61 2.73
N LEU A 511 16.00 16.45 2.30
CA LEU A 511 16.87 15.34 1.86
C LEU A 511 17.04 15.42 0.35
N VAL A 512 18.27 15.47 -0.14
CA VAL A 512 18.57 15.59 -1.58
C VAL A 512 19.70 14.65 -1.97
N ASN A 513 19.73 14.26 -3.25
CA ASN A 513 20.78 13.42 -3.85
C ASN A 513 20.98 12.06 -3.17
N VAL A 514 19.87 11.37 -2.88
CA VAL A 514 19.88 10.01 -2.32
C VAL A 514 19.42 8.98 -3.36
N PRO A 515 19.85 7.71 -3.24
CA PRO A 515 19.33 6.63 -4.09
C PRO A 515 17.85 6.34 -3.80
N ALA A 516 17.26 5.43 -4.57
CA ALA A 516 15.95 4.89 -4.25
C ALA A 516 15.99 4.12 -2.93
N GLY A 517 14.93 4.23 -2.13
CA GLY A 517 14.88 3.64 -0.81
C GLY A 517 13.72 4.18 0.04
N ILE A 518 13.67 3.70 1.29
CA ILE A 518 12.76 4.21 2.31
C ILE A 518 13.56 5.08 3.28
N TYR A 519 13.03 6.26 3.57
CA TYR A 519 13.66 7.26 4.41
C TYR A 519 12.67 7.83 5.42
N TYR A 520 13.16 8.21 6.59
CA TYR A 520 12.38 8.96 7.58
C TYR A 520 13.23 10.05 8.22
N LEU A 521 12.57 11.11 8.68
CA LEU A 521 13.18 12.26 9.31
C LEU A 521 13.01 12.17 10.83
N LYS A 522 14.09 12.35 11.58
CA LYS A 522 14.09 12.65 13.01
C LYS A 522 14.32 14.15 13.20
N ALA A 523 13.31 14.86 13.70
CA ALA A 523 13.36 16.30 13.94
C ALA A 523 13.35 16.59 15.44
N SER A 524 14.21 17.52 15.91
CA SER A 524 14.33 17.88 17.32
C SER A 524 14.88 19.30 17.53
N GLN A 525 15.07 19.68 18.80
CA GLN A 525 15.86 20.84 19.22
C GLN A 525 17.07 20.35 20.04
N PRO A 526 18.16 21.13 20.17
CA PRO A 526 19.26 20.77 21.07
C PRO A 526 18.76 20.60 22.50
N GLY A 527 18.94 19.40 23.08
CA GLY A 527 18.47 19.07 24.43
C GLY A 527 16.95 18.89 24.56
N GLY A 528 16.19 19.01 23.47
CA GLY A 528 14.76 18.73 23.42
C GLY A 528 14.48 17.32 22.90
N CYS A 529 13.25 16.88 23.11
CA CYS A 529 12.77 15.61 22.57
C CYS A 529 12.74 15.61 21.03
N ASP A 530 12.76 14.40 20.46
CA ASP A 530 12.68 14.19 19.02
C ASP A 530 11.40 13.51 18.58
N VAL A 531 10.99 13.80 17.35
CA VAL A 531 9.85 13.16 16.68
C VAL A 531 10.29 12.57 15.36
N LEU A 532 9.67 11.44 15.01
CA LEU A 532 9.87 10.79 13.73
C LEU A 532 8.75 11.17 12.75
N SER A 533 9.12 11.41 11.49
CA SER A 533 8.15 11.50 10.40
C SER A 533 7.59 10.12 10.03
N ALA A 534 6.59 10.09 9.15
CA ALA A 534 6.27 8.86 8.45
C ALA A 534 7.45 8.40 7.57
N ASN A 535 7.41 7.13 7.17
CA ASN A 535 8.32 6.59 6.17
C ASN A 535 7.94 7.12 4.77
N TYR A 536 8.93 7.68 4.07
CA TYR A 536 8.81 8.14 2.70
C TYR A 536 9.56 7.21 1.76
N THR A 537 8.97 6.90 0.61
CA THR A 537 9.58 6.03 -0.40
C THR A 537 10.01 6.85 -1.61
N ILE A 538 11.29 6.76 -1.96
CA ILE A 538 11.85 7.21 -3.24
C ILE A 538 11.97 5.96 -4.12
N LYS A 539 11.30 5.95 -5.26
CA LYS A 539 11.31 4.81 -6.19
C LYS A 539 12.48 4.92 -7.16
N ASN A 540 12.91 3.77 -7.68
CA ASN A 540 13.76 3.71 -8.86
C ASN A 540 12.88 3.44 -10.09
N ILE A 541 12.73 4.46 -10.93
CA ILE A 541 11.99 4.38 -12.19
C ILE A 541 12.95 3.93 -13.29
N ASN A 542 12.76 2.70 -13.75
CA ASN A 542 13.48 2.15 -14.89
C ASN A 542 12.63 2.34 -16.15
N ILE A 543 13.18 3.05 -17.13
CA ILE A 543 12.57 3.21 -18.45
C ILE A 543 13.44 2.46 -19.45
N SER A 544 12.79 1.66 -20.30
CA SER A 544 13.42 0.97 -21.42
C SER A 544 12.72 1.39 -22.71
N TYR A 545 13.46 2.03 -23.61
CA TYR A 545 12.93 2.50 -24.88
C TYR A 545 12.91 1.38 -25.91
N LYS A 546 11.86 1.29 -26.72
CA LYS A 546 11.82 0.38 -27.85
C LYS A 546 11.08 0.99 -29.02
N VAL A 547 11.68 0.96 -30.20
CA VAL A 547 11.02 1.41 -31.44
C VAL A 547 9.95 0.39 -31.82
N LYS A 548 8.74 0.89 -32.06
CA LYS A 548 7.60 0.07 -32.52
C LYS A 548 7.56 0.00 -34.03
N THR A 549 7.70 1.15 -34.67
CA THR A 549 7.60 1.26 -36.14
C THR A 549 8.63 2.25 -36.65
N SER A 550 9.31 1.90 -37.72
CA SER A 550 10.22 2.75 -38.47
C SER A 550 10.02 2.54 -39.97
N ASN A 551 10.57 3.45 -40.77
CA ASN A 551 10.71 3.31 -42.21
C ASN A 551 12.18 3.45 -42.60
N THR A 552 12.63 2.63 -43.54
CA THR A 552 14.00 2.72 -44.07
C THR A 552 13.97 3.10 -45.54
N LEU A 553 14.81 4.07 -45.90
CA LEU A 553 15.11 4.45 -47.28
C LEU A 553 16.45 3.78 -47.66
N PRO A 554 16.46 2.82 -48.61
CA PRO A 554 17.69 2.20 -49.08
C PRO A 554 18.67 3.23 -49.65
N ALA A 555 19.96 2.96 -49.52
CA ALA A 555 20.99 3.72 -50.24
C ALA A 555 20.98 3.33 -51.73
N SER A 556 21.31 4.27 -52.61
CA SER A 556 21.39 4.05 -54.06
C SER A 556 22.78 4.38 -54.59
N CYS A 557 23.17 3.70 -55.67
CA CYS A 557 24.43 3.91 -56.40
C CYS A 557 25.70 3.94 -55.51
N ASN A 558 25.72 3.22 -54.38
CA ASN A 558 26.79 3.25 -53.36
C ASN A 558 27.05 4.62 -52.71
N GLU A 559 26.06 5.50 -52.69
CA GLU A 559 26.16 6.84 -52.09
C GLU A 559 25.58 6.90 -50.67
N LYS A 560 25.95 7.95 -49.92
CA LYS A 560 25.41 8.25 -48.58
C LYS A 560 24.05 8.92 -48.65
N ASN A 561 23.04 8.25 -49.19
CA ASN A 561 21.69 8.80 -49.32
C ASN A 561 20.59 7.93 -48.69
N GLY A 562 20.97 6.85 -48.00
CA GLY A 562 20.05 6.07 -47.19
C GLY A 562 19.61 6.81 -45.93
N ALA A 563 18.47 6.40 -45.37
CA ALA A 563 17.90 6.99 -44.16
C ALA A 563 17.06 5.99 -43.35
N ILE A 564 16.91 6.26 -42.05
CA ILE A 564 16.00 5.57 -41.13
C ILE A 564 15.15 6.64 -40.45
N SER A 565 13.84 6.55 -40.62
CA SER A 565 12.85 7.43 -39.98
C SER A 565 12.09 6.66 -38.92
N ILE A 566 12.16 7.09 -37.67
CA ILE A 566 11.40 6.51 -36.57
C ILE A 566 9.98 7.09 -36.57
N ILE A 567 8.97 6.21 -36.56
CA ILE A 567 7.56 6.62 -36.64
C ILE A 567 6.93 6.60 -35.24
N SER A 568 7.23 5.56 -34.45
CA SER A 568 6.67 5.42 -33.10
C SER A 568 7.50 4.50 -32.21
N TYR A 569 7.31 4.65 -30.90
CA TYR A 569 7.90 3.83 -29.84
C TYR A 569 6.81 2.95 -29.20
N GLU A 570 7.21 1.80 -28.67
CA GLU A 570 6.34 0.95 -27.83
C GLU A 570 6.12 1.56 -26.44
N THR A 571 7.07 2.40 -26.02
CA THR A 571 7.10 3.14 -24.75
C THR A 571 6.99 4.65 -24.98
N GLU A 572 7.23 5.44 -23.93
CA GLU A 572 7.37 6.89 -24.09
C GLU A 572 8.52 7.27 -25.03
N LYS A 573 8.41 8.45 -25.63
CA LYS A 573 9.39 8.99 -26.58
C LYS A 573 10.67 9.40 -25.84
N PRO A 574 11.86 8.92 -26.25
CA PRO A 574 13.12 9.36 -25.68
C PRO A 574 13.40 10.84 -25.98
N THR A 575 14.24 11.48 -25.17
CA THR A 575 14.65 12.89 -25.37
C THR A 575 16.03 13.03 -26.01
N ASN A 576 16.88 12.00 -25.88
CA ASN A 576 18.24 11.97 -26.42
C ASN A 576 18.45 10.69 -27.26
N PHE A 577 19.22 10.82 -28.34
CA PHE A 577 19.44 9.77 -29.34
C PHE A 577 20.92 9.69 -29.71
N SER A 578 21.41 8.48 -29.95
CA SER A 578 22.73 8.21 -30.51
C SER A 578 22.65 7.01 -31.45
N TRP A 579 23.05 7.21 -32.69
CA TRP A 579 23.10 6.18 -33.72
C TRP A 579 24.52 5.68 -33.88
N THR A 580 24.73 4.36 -33.84
CA THR A 580 26.02 3.75 -34.13
C THR A 580 25.97 2.88 -35.37
N ASP A 581 27.06 2.84 -36.13
CA ASP A 581 27.27 1.84 -37.20
C ASP A 581 27.64 0.46 -36.61
N GLU A 582 27.87 -0.52 -37.49
CA GLU A 582 28.28 -1.88 -37.12
C GLU A 582 29.63 -1.97 -36.38
N ASN A 583 30.48 -0.95 -36.51
CA ASN A 583 31.78 -0.85 -35.82
C ASN A 583 31.67 -0.10 -34.49
N GLY A 584 30.47 0.38 -34.12
CA GLY A 584 30.22 1.14 -32.90
C GLY A 584 30.54 2.64 -33.02
N ASN A 585 30.83 3.17 -34.20
CA ASN A 585 31.08 4.60 -34.38
C ASN A 585 29.78 5.38 -34.36
N ILE A 586 29.74 6.52 -33.67
CA ILE A 586 28.58 7.41 -33.65
C ILE A 586 28.44 8.11 -35.01
N VAL A 587 27.30 7.93 -35.66
CA VAL A 587 26.98 8.47 -36.99
C VAL A 587 25.83 9.49 -36.99
N GLY A 588 25.17 9.70 -35.84
CA GLY A 588 24.13 10.72 -35.71
C GLY A 588 23.54 10.81 -34.29
N ASN A 589 23.01 11.97 -33.92
CA ASN A 589 22.43 12.23 -32.59
C ASN A 589 20.97 12.74 -32.66
N SER A 590 20.32 12.59 -33.80
CA SER A 590 18.91 12.96 -34.02
C SER A 590 18.01 11.73 -33.92
N GLU A 591 16.70 11.94 -33.72
CA GLU A 591 15.69 10.87 -33.69
C GLU A 591 15.72 10.04 -34.99
N ASN A 592 15.80 10.73 -36.13
CA ASN A 592 15.97 10.11 -37.45
C ASN A 592 17.44 10.13 -37.88
N LEU A 593 17.85 9.11 -38.63
CA LEU A 593 19.18 9.02 -39.23
C LEU A 593 19.06 9.21 -40.75
N SER A 594 19.91 10.04 -41.35
CA SER A 594 19.91 10.33 -42.79
C SER A 594 21.32 10.47 -43.32
N ASN A 595 21.48 10.36 -44.64
CA ASN A 595 22.75 10.47 -45.35
C ASN A 595 23.76 9.39 -44.94
N VAL A 596 23.30 8.15 -44.89
CA VAL A 596 24.11 6.99 -44.53
C VAL A 596 24.24 6.01 -45.69
N PHE A 597 25.30 5.21 -45.69
CA PHE A 597 25.47 4.11 -46.65
C PHE A 597 24.51 2.96 -46.34
N ALA A 598 24.46 1.96 -47.20
CA ALA A 598 23.89 0.67 -46.83
C ALA A 598 24.71 0.03 -45.70
N GLY A 599 24.03 -0.56 -44.72
CA GLY A 599 24.65 -1.11 -43.53
C GLY A 599 23.67 -1.29 -42.37
N ASN A 600 24.19 -1.76 -41.24
CA ASN A 600 23.43 -1.93 -40.01
C ASN A 600 23.69 -0.77 -39.05
N TYR A 601 22.60 -0.23 -38.48
CA TYR A 601 22.63 0.90 -37.57
C TYR A 601 21.87 0.57 -36.29
N THR A 602 22.44 0.93 -35.15
CA THR A 602 21.84 0.74 -33.83
C THR A 602 21.44 2.07 -33.24
N LEU A 603 20.19 2.20 -32.79
CA LEU A 603 19.72 3.36 -32.04
C LEU A 603 19.85 3.10 -30.54
N ILE A 604 20.64 3.93 -29.86
CA ILE A 604 20.70 4.05 -28.42
C ILE A 604 19.88 5.28 -28.02
N ALA A 605 18.95 5.09 -27.08
CA ALA A 605 18.02 6.13 -26.66
C ALA A 605 18.10 6.39 -25.16
N SER A 606 17.87 7.64 -24.75
CA SER A 606 17.91 8.06 -23.34
C SER A 606 16.91 9.19 -23.03
N ASN A 607 16.53 9.35 -21.75
CA ASN A 607 15.83 10.55 -21.26
C ASN A 607 16.78 11.66 -20.77
N GLY A 608 18.09 11.43 -20.75
CA GLY A 608 19.05 12.36 -20.13
C GLY A 608 19.13 12.30 -18.60
N ASN A 609 18.28 11.51 -17.93
CA ASN A 609 18.28 11.31 -16.48
C ASN A 609 18.90 9.94 -16.10
N GLY A 610 19.86 9.45 -16.90
CA GLY A 610 20.59 8.20 -16.65
C GLY A 610 19.97 6.94 -17.27
N CYS A 611 18.69 6.96 -17.66
CA CYS A 611 18.10 5.83 -18.38
C CYS A 611 18.61 5.80 -19.82
N THR A 612 19.34 4.74 -20.18
CA THR A 612 19.85 4.53 -21.54
C THR A 612 19.77 3.05 -21.92
N ASN A 613 19.30 2.76 -23.12
CA ASN A 613 19.28 1.41 -23.67
C ASN A 613 19.25 1.42 -25.21
N ILE A 614 19.51 0.27 -25.81
CA ILE A 614 19.31 0.05 -27.24
C ILE A 614 17.80 0.03 -27.51
N ALA A 615 17.33 0.99 -28.31
CA ALA A 615 15.93 1.12 -28.69
C ALA A 615 15.57 0.31 -29.95
N GLY A 616 16.56 -0.04 -30.77
CA GLY A 616 16.37 -0.89 -31.95
C GLY A 616 17.61 -0.98 -32.82
N THR A 617 17.63 -1.99 -33.68
CA THR A 617 18.62 -2.16 -34.75
C THR A 617 17.91 -2.16 -36.09
N PHE A 618 18.53 -1.55 -37.11
CA PHE A 618 17.91 -1.29 -38.40
C PHE A 618 18.92 -1.51 -39.51
N THR A 619 18.46 -2.05 -40.64
CA THR A 619 19.29 -2.28 -41.82
C THR A 619 18.86 -1.33 -42.94
N VAL A 620 19.82 -0.55 -43.44
CA VAL A 620 19.68 0.21 -44.68
C VAL A 620 20.20 -0.67 -45.80
N GLY A 621 19.33 -1.09 -46.70
CA GLY A 621 19.71 -1.91 -47.86
C GLY A 621 20.29 -1.09 -49.01
N LEU A 622 20.74 -1.78 -50.06
CA LEU A 622 21.03 -1.18 -51.36
C LEU A 622 19.83 -1.32 -52.29
N THR A 623 19.60 -0.30 -53.11
CA THR A 623 18.64 -0.37 -54.21
C THR A 623 19.20 -1.21 -55.36
N GLU A 624 18.42 -2.14 -55.91
CA GLU A 624 18.79 -2.90 -57.10
C GLU A 624 18.75 -2.00 -58.35
N LEU A 625 19.81 -2.05 -59.16
CA LEU A 625 19.88 -1.32 -60.43
C LEU A 625 18.91 -1.94 -61.45
N PRO A 626 18.27 -1.14 -62.33
CA PRO A 626 17.45 -1.68 -63.40
C PRO A 626 18.30 -2.49 -64.39
N ILE A 627 17.71 -3.54 -64.96
CA ILE A 627 18.33 -4.39 -65.97
C ILE A 627 17.73 -4.06 -67.34
N ILE A 628 18.59 -3.80 -68.32
CA ILE A 628 18.18 -3.61 -69.73
C ILE A 628 18.12 -4.97 -70.42
N ASN A 629 16.93 -5.42 -70.79
CA ASN A 629 16.73 -6.70 -71.47
C ASN A 629 16.58 -6.50 -72.99
N LEU A 630 17.55 -7.00 -73.75
CA LEU A 630 17.58 -6.95 -75.21
C LEU A 630 17.05 -8.23 -75.88
N GLY A 631 16.61 -9.23 -75.12
CA GLY A 631 16.28 -10.57 -75.64
C GLY A 631 15.14 -10.64 -76.66
N LYS A 632 14.28 -9.61 -76.73
CA LYS A 632 13.18 -9.49 -77.70
C LYS A 632 13.41 -8.39 -78.74
N MET A 633 14.62 -7.83 -78.79
CA MET A 633 14.92 -6.71 -79.68
C MET A 633 14.88 -7.14 -81.16
N GLN A 634 14.15 -6.39 -81.96
CA GLN A 634 14.06 -6.56 -83.42
C GLN A 634 14.67 -5.35 -84.11
N GLN A 635 15.54 -5.57 -85.10
CA GLN A 635 16.18 -4.51 -85.88
C GLN A 635 15.58 -4.43 -87.29
N SER A 636 15.53 -3.22 -87.86
CA SER A 636 15.05 -2.98 -89.22
C SER A 636 15.83 -1.85 -89.91
N ILE A 637 15.86 -1.86 -91.25
CA ILE A 637 16.44 -0.81 -92.09
C ILE A 637 15.40 -0.31 -93.10
N SER A 638 15.39 1.00 -93.39
CA SER A 638 14.51 1.60 -94.39
C SER A 638 14.82 1.09 -95.80
N CYS A 639 13.81 1.04 -96.69
CA CYS A 639 13.98 0.55 -98.08
C CYS A 639 15.05 1.33 -98.88
N ASP A 640 15.32 2.59 -98.53
CA ASP A 640 16.37 3.42 -99.15
C ASP A 640 17.76 3.23 -98.50
N GLY A 641 17.86 2.39 -97.46
CA GLY A 641 19.09 2.06 -96.75
C GLY A 641 19.61 3.15 -95.82
N LYS A 642 18.86 4.26 -95.61
CA LYS A 642 19.37 5.45 -94.91
C LYS A 642 19.14 5.47 -93.41
N THR A 643 18.16 4.73 -92.89
CA THR A 643 17.80 4.77 -91.47
C THR A 643 17.55 3.38 -90.89
N VAL A 644 17.80 3.22 -89.59
CA VAL A 644 17.60 1.99 -88.82
C VAL A 644 16.77 2.27 -87.57
N SER A 645 16.08 1.23 -87.10
CA SER A 645 15.24 1.27 -85.89
C SER A 645 15.37 -0.05 -85.13
N ALA A 646 15.20 -0.01 -83.80
CA ALA A 646 15.01 -1.19 -82.98
C ALA A 646 13.84 -1.05 -82.00
N THR A 647 13.06 -2.12 -81.89
CA THR A 647 11.89 -2.22 -81.00
C THR A 647 11.95 -3.49 -80.15
N GLY A 648 11.21 -3.54 -79.04
CA GLY A 648 11.09 -4.74 -78.19
C GLY A 648 12.08 -4.80 -77.04
N ILE A 649 12.72 -3.67 -76.68
CA ILE A 649 13.59 -3.57 -75.50
C ILE A 649 12.72 -3.44 -74.24
N GLU A 650 13.07 -4.15 -73.18
CA GLU A 650 12.34 -4.16 -71.90
C GLU A 650 13.28 -3.73 -70.76
N ILE A 651 12.76 -2.99 -69.78
CA ILE A 651 13.48 -2.70 -68.52
C ILE A 651 12.89 -3.54 -67.41
N VAL A 652 13.73 -4.30 -66.73
CA VAL A 652 13.35 -5.11 -65.56
C VAL A 652 13.91 -4.44 -64.32
N GLY A 653 13.02 -4.01 -63.41
CA GLY A 653 13.39 -3.36 -62.16
C GLY A 653 12.19 -2.69 -61.48
N ASN A 654 12.35 -2.28 -60.22
CA ASN A 654 11.30 -1.64 -59.41
C ASN A 654 11.58 -0.16 -59.09
N THR A 655 12.54 0.44 -59.79
CA THR A 655 13.02 1.82 -59.58
C THR A 655 12.46 2.84 -60.57
N ALA A 656 11.43 2.47 -61.33
CA ALA A 656 10.69 3.39 -62.21
C ALA A 656 10.20 4.65 -61.45
N PRO A 657 10.06 5.81 -62.12
CA PRO A 657 10.20 6.04 -63.56
C PRO A 657 11.64 5.96 -64.08
N TYR A 658 11.78 5.62 -65.38
CA TYR A 658 13.05 5.53 -66.09
C TYR A 658 13.16 6.61 -67.17
N ALA A 659 14.35 7.19 -67.31
CA ALA A 659 14.74 8.07 -68.41
C ALA A 659 15.68 7.33 -69.36
N PHE A 660 15.53 7.54 -70.67
CA PHE A 660 16.23 6.81 -71.72
C PHE A 660 17.05 7.75 -72.61
N SER A 661 18.29 7.37 -72.90
CA SER A 661 19.18 8.14 -73.76
C SER A 661 20.02 7.20 -74.62
N TRP A 662 19.89 7.31 -75.95
CA TRP A 662 20.75 6.60 -76.88
C TRP A 662 21.94 7.45 -77.28
N MET A 663 23.13 6.87 -77.19
CA MET A 663 24.40 7.53 -77.48
C MET A 663 25.09 6.87 -78.67
N ASN A 664 25.71 7.67 -79.54
CA ASN A 664 26.60 7.14 -80.59
C ASN A 664 28.00 6.82 -80.02
N THR A 665 28.88 6.26 -80.86
CA THR A 665 30.27 5.93 -80.47
C THR A 665 31.13 7.13 -80.08
N SER A 666 30.73 8.35 -80.45
CA SER A 666 31.38 9.60 -80.06
C SER A 666 30.86 10.15 -78.72
N GLY A 667 29.90 9.47 -78.10
CA GLY A 667 29.27 9.91 -76.85
C GLY A 667 28.24 11.03 -77.04
N GLU A 668 27.68 11.20 -78.24
CA GLU A 668 26.63 12.19 -78.50
C GLU A 668 25.24 11.55 -78.39
N HIS A 669 24.29 12.28 -77.78
CA HIS A 669 22.89 11.87 -77.72
C HIS A 669 22.26 11.90 -79.11
N VAL A 670 21.69 10.78 -79.54
CA VAL A 670 21.05 10.63 -80.85
C VAL A 670 19.55 10.38 -80.80
N TYR A 671 19.01 9.86 -79.69
CA TYR A 671 17.59 9.54 -79.57
C TYR A 671 17.14 9.42 -78.12
N GLN A 672 15.93 9.94 -77.83
CA GLN A 672 15.30 9.88 -76.51
C GLN A 672 14.10 8.94 -76.55
N GLY A 673 14.20 7.79 -75.89
CA GLY A 673 13.14 6.78 -75.81
C GLY A 673 13.69 5.36 -75.70
N LEU A 674 12.86 4.44 -75.19
CA LEU A 674 13.28 3.05 -74.98
C LEU A 674 13.61 2.33 -76.30
N ASN A 675 12.79 2.52 -77.33
CA ASN A 675 12.97 1.93 -78.66
C ASN A 675 13.50 3.00 -79.63
N ILE A 676 14.70 2.80 -80.18
CA ILE A 676 15.35 3.74 -81.11
C ILE A 676 14.72 3.68 -82.50
N GLN A 677 14.49 4.84 -83.12
CA GLN A 677 13.84 4.92 -84.43
C GLN A 677 14.49 5.96 -85.35
N GLY A 678 14.63 5.61 -86.64
CA GLY A 678 14.95 6.57 -87.70
C GLY A 678 16.37 7.16 -87.65
N VAL A 679 17.32 6.48 -86.99
CA VAL A 679 18.71 6.95 -86.88
C VAL A 679 19.55 6.42 -88.03
N LYS A 680 20.71 7.03 -88.31
CA LYS A 680 21.62 6.52 -89.35
C LYS A 680 22.17 5.13 -88.96
N PRO A 681 22.51 4.25 -89.92
CA PRO A 681 23.24 3.02 -89.61
C PRO A 681 24.54 3.31 -88.86
N GLY A 682 24.73 2.66 -87.70
CA GLY A 682 25.84 2.92 -86.80
C GLY A 682 25.79 2.05 -85.55
N LYS A 683 26.68 2.31 -84.61
CA LYS A 683 26.73 1.63 -83.30
C LYS A 683 26.19 2.55 -82.22
N TYR A 684 25.29 2.04 -81.38
CA TYR A 684 24.61 2.82 -80.36
C TYR A 684 24.54 2.11 -79.01
N THR A 685 24.56 2.87 -77.93
CA THR A 685 24.39 2.39 -76.55
C THR A 685 23.16 3.02 -75.92
N LEU A 686 22.32 2.22 -75.26
CA LEU A 686 21.19 2.71 -74.49
C LEU A 686 21.60 2.92 -73.04
N MET A 687 21.47 4.16 -72.56
CA MET A 687 21.59 4.53 -71.15
C MET A 687 20.19 4.64 -70.53
N VAL A 688 20.03 4.08 -69.34
CA VAL A 688 18.80 4.11 -68.55
C VAL A 688 19.10 4.69 -67.18
N THR A 689 18.40 5.77 -66.83
CA THR A 689 18.49 6.42 -65.53
C THR A 689 17.21 6.20 -64.75
N ASP A 690 17.28 5.79 -63.48
CA ASP A 690 16.10 5.58 -62.63
C ASP A 690 15.73 6.80 -61.76
N LYS A 691 14.67 6.68 -60.95
CA LYS A 691 14.20 7.77 -60.06
C LYS A 691 15.19 8.19 -58.98
N PHE A 692 16.18 7.34 -58.69
CA PHE A 692 17.25 7.60 -57.72
C PHE A 692 18.52 8.11 -58.40
N SER A 693 18.44 8.47 -59.68
CA SER A 693 19.54 8.94 -60.52
C SER A 693 20.64 7.90 -60.78
N CYS A 694 20.39 6.62 -60.52
CA CYS A 694 21.34 5.57 -60.90
C CYS A 694 21.27 5.32 -62.41
N VAL A 695 22.43 5.16 -63.04
CA VAL A 695 22.57 5.00 -64.49
C VAL A 695 23.12 3.62 -64.82
N VAL A 696 22.45 2.90 -65.71
CA VAL A 696 22.94 1.66 -66.34
C VAL A 696 23.01 1.84 -67.85
N SER A 697 23.93 1.14 -68.50
CA SER A 697 24.13 1.22 -69.95
C SER A 697 24.19 -0.18 -70.55
N THR A 698 23.68 -0.34 -71.78
CA THR A 698 23.92 -1.57 -72.55
C THR A 698 25.37 -1.66 -73.02
N GLU A 699 25.74 -2.82 -73.56
CA GLU A 699 26.84 -2.89 -74.52
C GLU A 699 26.45 -2.21 -75.86
N SER A 700 27.41 -2.04 -76.76
CA SER A 700 27.20 -1.40 -78.06
C SER A 700 26.37 -2.29 -79.01
N ILE A 701 25.24 -1.75 -79.49
CA ILE A 701 24.36 -2.40 -80.46
C ILE A 701 24.74 -1.93 -81.87
N ASP A 702 25.07 -2.87 -82.76
CA ASP A 702 25.57 -2.59 -84.11
C ASP A 702 24.47 -2.76 -85.17
N PHE A 703 24.18 -1.68 -85.90
CA PHE A 703 23.22 -1.65 -87.01
C PHE A 703 23.88 -1.58 -88.39
N THR A 704 25.22 -1.59 -88.49
CA THR A 704 25.94 -1.39 -89.76
C THR A 704 25.72 -2.51 -90.78
N GLN A 705 25.51 -3.75 -90.32
CA GLN A 705 25.35 -4.92 -91.18
C GLN A 705 24.04 -4.91 -92.00
N LEU A 706 23.06 -4.10 -91.62
CA LEU A 706 21.77 -4.05 -92.30
C LEU A 706 21.86 -3.41 -93.71
N GLN A 707 22.92 -2.64 -94.01
CA GLN A 707 23.08 -1.93 -95.29
C GLN A 707 23.34 -2.86 -96.50
N ASN A 708 23.83 -4.08 -96.29
CA ASN A 708 24.18 -5.01 -97.38
C ASN A 708 22.96 -5.67 -98.05
N SER A 709 21.74 -5.30 -97.67
CA SER A 709 20.50 -5.98 -98.08
C SER A 709 19.70 -5.28 -99.20
N VAL A 710 20.21 -4.20 -99.80
CA VAL A 710 19.47 -3.32 -100.75
C VAL A 710 19.55 -3.80 -102.22
N LEU A 711 18.43 -3.74 -102.96
CA LEU A 711 18.31 -4.13 -104.39
C LEU A 711 18.95 -3.10 -105.35
N GLN A 712 19.76 -3.56 -106.33
CA GLN A 712 20.38 -2.72 -107.38
C GLN A 712 20.02 -3.21 -108.78
N VAL A 713 19.24 -2.41 -109.53
CA VAL A 713 18.64 -2.79 -110.83
C VAL A 713 19.32 -2.06 -112.00
N PRO A 714 20.15 -2.73 -112.83
CA PRO A 714 20.75 -2.11 -114.01
C PRO A 714 19.73 -1.90 -115.15
N ASN A 715 20.01 -0.96 -116.05
CA ASN A 715 19.11 -0.53 -117.12
C ASN A 715 19.62 -0.81 -118.55
N SER A 716 20.71 -1.56 -118.71
CA SER A 716 21.23 -2.00 -120.00
C SER A 716 21.88 -3.40 -119.94
N ILE A 717 21.86 -4.11 -121.08
CA ILE A 717 22.61 -5.36 -121.32
C ILE A 717 23.23 -5.35 -122.73
N THR A 718 24.33 -6.07 -122.91
CA THR A 718 25.10 -6.24 -124.16
C THR A 718 25.27 -7.73 -124.47
N PRO A 719 24.22 -8.45 -124.94
CA PRO A 719 24.31 -9.87 -125.26
C PRO A 719 25.11 -10.14 -126.56
N ASN A 720 26.42 -9.92 -126.51
CA ASN A 720 27.38 -10.12 -127.61
C ASN A 720 28.29 -11.35 -127.40
N GLY A 721 28.21 -12.00 -126.23
CA GLY A 721 28.94 -13.20 -125.86
C GLY A 721 30.35 -12.96 -125.33
N ASP A 722 30.69 -11.74 -124.91
CA ASP A 722 32.01 -11.40 -124.36
C ASP A 722 32.17 -11.67 -122.84
N GLY A 723 31.08 -12.07 -122.17
CA GLY A 723 31.03 -12.35 -120.73
C GLY A 723 30.65 -11.14 -119.87
N ILE A 724 30.47 -9.95 -120.46
CA ILE A 724 30.22 -8.68 -119.77
C ILE A 724 28.81 -8.19 -120.10
N ASN A 725 27.95 -8.11 -119.07
CA ASN A 725 26.55 -7.67 -119.20
C ASN A 725 25.75 -8.43 -120.28
N ASP A 726 26.14 -9.67 -120.59
CA ASP A 726 25.39 -10.55 -121.50
C ASP A 726 23.99 -10.84 -120.97
N THR A 727 23.82 -10.81 -119.65
CA THR A 727 22.57 -11.04 -118.95
C THR A 727 22.18 -9.85 -118.08
N TRP A 728 20.89 -9.71 -117.81
CA TRP A 728 20.40 -8.76 -116.82
C TRP A 728 20.72 -9.33 -115.44
N LYS A 729 21.72 -8.79 -114.75
CA LYS A 729 22.14 -9.24 -113.40
C LYS A 729 21.77 -8.19 -112.36
N ILE A 730 20.91 -8.54 -111.40
CA ILE A 730 20.40 -7.62 -110.37
C ILE A 730 21.00 -7.98 -109.01
N ALA A 731 21.84 -7.12 -108.43
CA ALA A 731 22.45 -7.36 -107.13
C ALA A 731 21.42 -7.19 -106.00
N GLY A 732 21.46 -8.06 -105.00
CA GLY A 732 20.48 -8.08 -103.91
C GLY A 732 19.13 -8.73 -104.28
N ALA A 733 18.91 -9.11 -105.54
CA ALA A 733 17.64 -9.73 -105.97
C ALA A 733 17.34 -11.04 -105.26
N THR A 734 18.38 -11.81 -104.90
CA THR A 734 18.26 -13.07 -104.15
C THR A 734 17.76 -12.90 -102.72
N ASN A 735 17.84 -11.70 -102.14
CA ASN A 735 17.28 -11.40 -100.81
C ASN A 735 15.74 -11.37 -100.84
N TYR A 736 15.14 -11.39 -102.03
CA TYR A 736 13.71 -11.35 -102.25
C TYR A 736 13.24 -12.62 -102.99
N PRO A 737 13.25 -13.79 -102.33
CA PRO A 737 12.89 -15.06 -102.97
C PRO A 737 11.43 -15.11 -103.46
N ALA A 738 10.55 -14.26 -102.89
CA ALA A 738 9.17 -14.10 -103.35
C ALA A 738 9.02 -13.07 -104.49
N GLY A 739 10.06 -12.31 -104.82
CA GLY A 739 10.03 -11.22 -105.78
C GLY A 739 9.79 -11.69 -107.22
N GLU A 740 9.07 -10.91 -108.01
CA GLU A 740 8.72 -11.23 -109.40
C GLU A 740 9.35 -10.23 -110.36
N PHE A 741 10.10 -10.71 -111.34
CA PHE A 741 10.87 -9.89 -112.28
C PHE A 741 10.42 -10.21 -113.69
N SER A 742 9.96 -9.20 -114.43
CA SER A 742 9.43 -9.37 -115.78
C SER A 742 10.05 -8.34 -116.73
N ILE A 743 10.25 -8.73 -118.00
CA ILE A 743 10.61 -7.80 -119.09
C ILE A 743 9.60 -7.92 -120.22
N PHE A 744 9.26 -6.78 -120.81
CA PHE A 744 8.27 -6.61 -121.87
C PHE A 744 8.88 -5.94 -123.11
N ASN A 745 8.41 -6.31 -124.30
CA ASN A 745 8.75 -5.66 -125.56
C ASN A 745 7.94 -4.35 -125.76
N ARG A 746 8.20 -3.63 -126.85
CA ARG A 746 7.51 -2.34 -127.15
C ARG A 746 6.00 -2.44 -127.38
N ASN A 747 5.49 -3.63 -127.71
CA ASN A 747 4.05 -3.87 -127.91
C ASN A 747 3.35 -4.26 -126.60
N GLY A 748 4.10 -4.43 -125.50
CA GLY A 748 3.60 -4.87 -124.21
C GLY A 748 3.63 -6.39 -124.01
N ASP A 749 4.16 -7.16 -124.95
CA ASP A 749 4.28 -8.61 -124.78
C ASP A 749 5.40 -8.93 -123.78
N LYS A 750 5.13 -9.84 -122.84
CA LYS A 750 6.14 -10.29 -121.88
C LYS A 750 7.09 -11.26 -122.56
N ILE A 751 8.35 -10.86 -122.62
CA ILE A 751 9.43 -11.63 -123.25
C ILE A 751 10.32 -12.36 -122.23
N PHE A 752 10.24 -11.97 -120.96
CA PHE A 752 10.94 -12.65 -119.88
C PHE A 752 10.21 -12.55 -118.54
N TYR A 753 10.33 -13.60 -117.74
CA TYR A 753 9.82 -13.69 -116.39
C TYR A 753 10.75 -14.54 -115.52
N SER A 754 10.96 -14.11 -114.28
CA SER A 754 11.77 -14.79 -113.28
C SER A 754 11.24 -14.51 -111.88
N LYS A 755 10.89 -15.55 -111.12
CA LYS A 755 10.52 -15.44 -109.70
C LYS A 755 11.73 -15.72 -108.82
N GLY A 756 11.91 -14.92 -107.76
CA GLY A 756 13.11 -14.90 -106.91
C GLY A 756 14.38 -14.57 -107.69
N TYR A 757 14.23 -14.01 -108.89
CA TYR A 757 15.30 -13.81 -109.87
C TYR A 757 16.14 -15.07 -110.15
N ALA A 758 15.51 -16.25 -110.14
CA ALA A 758 16.20 -17.54 -110.28
C ALA A 758 16.90 -17.72 -111.65
N LYS A 759 16.39 -17.06 -112.70
CA LYS A 759 17.00 -17.00 -114.02
C LYS A 759 17.26 -15.55 -114.39
N GLU A 760 18.40 -15.25 -115.00
CA GLU A 760 18.73 -13.93 -115.56
C GLU A 760 18.21 -13.81 -117.01
N PHE A 761 17.91 -12.59 -117.45
CA PHE A 761 17.46 -12.35 -118.83
C PHE A 761 18.66 -12.22 -119.76
N ASP A 762 18.76 -13.09 -120.76
CA ASP A 762 19.91 -13.21 -121.68
C ASP A 762 19.76 -12.41 -122.99
N GLY A 763 18.77 -11.53 -123.06
CA GLY A 763 18.49 -10.75 -124.27
C GLY A 763 17.91 -11.55 -125.44
N THR A 764 17.37 -12.75 -125.19
CA THR A 764 16.66 -13.56 -126.20
C THR A 764 15.17 -13.68 -125.90
N ASP A 765 14.36 -13.90 -126.94
CA ASP A 765 12.94 -14.27 -126.84
C ASP A 765 12.73 -15.60 -127.56
N ASN A 766 12.28 -16.61 -126.81
CA ASN A 766 12.13 -17.99 -127.30
C ASN A 766 13.40 -18.53 -128.02
N GLY A 767 14.57 -18.19 -127.50
CA GLY A 767 15.88 -18.58 -128.04
C GLY A 767 16.33 -17.80 -129.27
N LYS A 768 15.53 -16.83 -129.76
CA LYS A 768 15.92 -15.93 -130.84
C LYS A 768 16.50 -14.64 -130.25
N PRO A 769 17.69 -14.18 -130.72
CA PRO A 769 18.25 -12.91 -130.28
C PRO A 769 17.28 -11.76 -130.57
N LEU A 770 17.03 -10.95 -129.56
CA LEU A 770 16.20 -9.77 -129.71
C LEU A 770 16.94 -8.66 -130.46
N ASN A 771 16.15 -7.77 -131.07
CA ASN A 771 16.71 -6.60 -131.74
C ASN A 771 17.25 -5.61 -130.71
N VAL A 772 18.33 -4.92 -131.09
CA VAL A 772 18.83 -3.73 -130.37
C VAL A 772 17.68 -2.76 -130.20
N GLY A 773 17.45 -2.30 -128.97
CA GLY A 773 16.32 -1.46 -128.64
C GLY A 773 16.00 -1.45 -127.15
N VAL A 774 14.97 -0.67 -126.80
CA VAL A 774 14.51 -0.51 -125.42
C VAL A 774 13.36 -1.48 -125.13
N TYR A 775 13.48 -2.14 -123.98
CA TYR A 775 12.52 -3.03 -123.35
C TYR A 775 12.15 -2.44 -121.99
N TYR A 776 11.12 -2.97 -121.33
CA TYR A 776 10.65 -2.43 -120.06
C TYR A 776 10.62 -3.51 -119.00
N TYR A 777 11.16 -3.24 -117.81
CA TYR A 777 11.09 -4.17 -116.69
C TYR A 777 10.06 -3.75 -115.65
N LEU A 778 9.50 -4.75 -114.97
CA LEU A 778 8.68 -4.60 -113.78
C LEU A 778 9.16 -5.60 -112.72
N ILE A 779 9.47 -5.11 -111.52
CA ILE A 779 9.91 -5.88 -110.37
C ILE A 779 8.93 -5.64 -109.23
N ASP A 780 8.34 -6.71 -108.70
CA ASP A 780 7.49 -6.67 -107.51
C ASP A 780 8.17 -7.47 -106.40
N LEU A 781 8.71 -6.80 -105.37
CA LEU A 781 9.46 -7.45 -104.29
C LEU A 781 8.57 -8.15 -103.24
N LYS A 782 7.25 -7.98 -103.31
CA LYS A 782 6.27 -8.51 -102.33
C LYS A 782 6.60 -8.14 -100.87
N ASN A 783 7.17 -6.96 -100.65
CA ASN A 783 7.44 -6.35 -99.34
C ASN A 783 6.95 -4.89 -99.33
N ASP A 784 7.21 -4.16 -98.23
CA ASP A 784 6.80 -2.76 -98.07
C ASP A 784 7.50 -1.77 -99.04
N CYS A 785 8.36 -2.25 -99.95
CA CYS A 785 9.07 -1.41 -100.92
C CYS A 785 8.34 -1.21 -102.26
N GLY A 786 7.14 -1.80 -102.46
CA GLY A 786 6.29 -1.56 -103.63
C GLY A 786 6.78 -2.18 -104.95
N LYS A 787 6.15 -1.79 -106.08
CA LYS A 787 6.53 -2.23 -107.44
C LYS A 787 7.55 -1.25 -108.05
N LEU A 788 8.69 -1.76 -108.50
CA LEU A 788 9.72 -1.02 -109.22
C LEU A 788 9.56 -1.26 -110.73
N SER A 789 9.68 -0.22 -111.54
CA SER A 789 9.59 -0.33 -113.00
C SER A 789 10.58 0.60 -113.69
N GLY A 790 11.07 0.21 -114.87
CA GLY A 790 12.01 1.02 -115.65
C GLY A 790 12.26 0.46 -117.05
N SER A 791 13.19 1.07 -117.78
CA SER A 791 13.61 0.60 -119.10
C SER A 791 14.88 -0.27 -119.01
N LEU A 792 14.95 -1.31 -119.82
CA LEU A 792 16.14 -2.12 -120.08
C LEU A 792 16.54 -1.99 -121.56
N THR A 793 17.72 -1.45 -121.83
CA THR A 793 18.22 -1.28 -123.20
C THR A 793 19.10 -2.47 -123.59
N ILE A 794 18.76 -3.14 -124.71
CA ILE A 794 19.62 -4.16 -125.32
C ILE A 794 20.51 -3.48 -126.37
N LEU A 795 21.82 -3.61 -126.21
CA LEU A 795 22.87 -3.16 -127.13
C LEU A 795 23.59 -4.40 -127.72
N LYS A 796 24.21 -4.30 -128.90
CA LYS A 796 25.01 -5.39 -129.50
C LYS A 796 26.43 -4.94 -129.74
#